data_AF-A0A1U9LI96-F1
#
_entry.id   AF-A0A1U9LI96-F1
#
_cell.length_a   1.000
_cell.length_b   1.000
_cell.length_c   1.000
_cell.angle_alpha   90.00
_cell.angle_beta   90.00
_cell.angle_gamma   90.00
#
_symmetry.space_group_name_H-M   'P 1'
#
loop_
_entity.id
_entity.type
_entity.pdbx_description
1 polymer ?
#
loop_
_entity_poly.entity_id
_entity_poly.type
_entity_poly.pdbx_seq_one_letter_code
_entity_poly.pdbx_strand_id
1 'polypeptide(L)'
;MQQLAELNEILRSDGIVAALDVINNYEVEHLDFTQENSNSSMNILIHDTIKICNDENFREVFYFLNKIGSVFGLNVSLSLEILSFNLRRNIDLTFQVNFYENLPQCIKEFSDIQMLGAESYRRSGSIDKSLSIYLSLPNNEGWWPYDDIWQLLSYNLSFYLLKTNFLFFEHQKPYKWSFNSSASKQSAISDLISGMLNPWRHDPITFKKDILNLLENCQIPKIDTKHQILEFLASHITDLDTDRASVVFQLLVSENKFHLIERLLKNKSFVYEVLAIEPNFIFSFDICKQKCPQFANTFFEILDAFLQSSQVRRFVEGDWMAFEGSSFPNTRSVAFEILSRYSSKQKNLSMKYIPFIEKNPQVLTEEKHNSIKHLFVGFYGTPINLELSLEKFSDYFKKDAHDWKSNGNLLSIGISVLKEENLLNKRAENKIDKLDNFIPEKLKRILRKFDYSNLDELQTFLPHTVEVIKKDIQAQNKSQEDYIENIYQKYEFFDGFYLNVISKDFYLDEYNEVFLQLFNDHKEKISNIINLCYCLDNFYKLLSEAEISSNVNIDRIVLVNINAEITNGSLINLCNEAQKIENKIFSSEINTNNISLEGNNSYFAGSKNSISKLLYSYKFVMNIINSYVFSYLYSDQICNHKIFETVLYENDCDIAYSSEIKLSDMTIDISWEDLSEALLKDSFCLEDDNLLRFIRNEMKN
;
A
#
# COMPACT_ATOMS: atom_id res chain seq x y z
N MET A 1 -49.32 -22.01 24.51
CA MET A 1 -49.71 -21.47 23.15
C MET A 1 -50.33 -20.07 23.18
N GLN A 2 -51.35 -19.80 24.00
CA GLN A 2 -51.94 -18.45 24.11
C GLN A 2 -50.92 -17.38 24.55
N GLN A 3 -50.04 -17.75 25.48
CA GLN A 3 -48.91 -16.92 25.95
C GLN A 3 -47.89 -16.57 24.85
N LEU A 4 -47.62 -17.47 23.89
CA LEU A 4 -46.73 -17.17 22.76
C LEU A 4 -47.35 -16.15 21.80
N ALA A 5 -48.66 -16.27 21.54
CA ALA A 5 -49.38 -15.33 20.69
C ALA A 5 -49.43 -13.94 21.31
N GLU A 6 -49.72 -13.87 22.63
CA GLU A 6 -49.69 -12.63 23.41
C GLU A 6 -48.30 -11.96 23.38
N LEU A 7 -47.23 -12.73 23.62
CA LEU A 7 -45.86 -12.21 23.52
C LEU A 7 -45.53 -11.65 22.14
N ASN A 8 -45.99 -12.31 21.08
CA ASN A 8 -45.73 -11.85 19.72
C ASN A 8 -46.53 -10.57 19.37
N GLU A 9 -47.75 -10.44 19.90
CA GLU A 9 -48.51 -9.18 19.78
C GLU A 9 -47.79 -8.04 20.50
N ILE A 10 -47.37 -8.25 21.76
CA ILE A 10 -46.64 -7.26 22.55
C ILE A 10 -45.32 -6.86 21.89
N LEU A 11 -44.58 -7.84 21.36
CA LEU A 11 -43.34 -7.59 20.63
C LEU A 11 -43.56 -6.66 19.44
N ARG A 12 -44.67 -6.81 18.73
CA ARG A 12 -45.03 -6.01 17.55
C ARG A 12 -45.62 -4.64 17.90
N SER A 13 -46.36 -4.52 19.02
CA SER A 13 -47.00 -3.27 19.44
C SER A 13 -46.09 -2.38 20.28
N ASP A 14 -45.43 -2.97 21.29
CA ASP A 14 -44.79 -2.26 22.40
C ASP A 14 -43.26 -2.49 22.45
N GLY A 15 -42.75 -3.40 21.62
CA GLY A 15 -41.32 -3.60 21.40
C GLY A 15 -40.64 -4.55 22.39
N ILE A 16 -39.31 -4.70 22.21
CA ILE A 16 -38.52 -5.76 22.87
C ILE A 16 -38.47 -5.65 24.40
N VAL A 17 -38.45 -4.42 24.95
CA VAL A 17 -38.39 -4.19 26.40
C VAL A 17 -39.70 -4.60 27.08
N ALA A 18 -40.83 -4.24 26.50
CA ALA A 18 -42.15 -4.64 27.03
C ALA A 18 -42.34 -6.17 26.94
N ALA A 19 -41.92 -6.79 25.84
CA ALA A 19 -41.97 -8.24 25.68
C ALA A 19 -41.10 -8.97 26.72
N LEU A 20 -39.90 -8.43 27.02
CA LEU A 20 -39.02 -8.92 28.09
C LEU A 20 -39.66 -8.85 29.48
N ASP A 21 -40.30 -7.73 29.82
CA ASP A 21 -40.96 -7.56 31.11
C ASP A 21 -42.11 -8.55 31.30
N VAL A 22 -42.86 -8.83 30.22
CA VAL A 22 -43.97 -9.78 30.26
C VAL A 22 -43.48 -11.22 30.39
N ILE A 23 -42.51 -11.64 29.58
CA ILE A 23 -42.00 -13.02 29.65
C ILE A 23 -41.28 -13.32 30.97
N ASN A 24 -40.76 -12.31 31.66
CA ASN A 24 -40.17 -12.48 32.99
C ASN A 24 -41.18 -12.95 34.05
N ASN A 25 -42.46 -12.68 33.83
CA ASN A 25 -43.54 -13.08 34.73
C ASN A 25 -44.20 -14.41 34.33
N TYR A 26 -43.78 -15.04 33.22
CA TYR A 26 -44.33 -16.31 32.79
C TYR A 26 -43.71 -17.48 33.58
N GLU A 27 -44.54 -18.43 33.97
CA GLU A 27 -44.10 -19.72 34.50
C GLU A 27 -43.54 -20.60 33.36
N VAL A 28 -42.69 -21.56 33.69
CA VAL A 28 -42.08 -22.46 32.71
C VAL A 28 -43.16 -23.36 32.09
N GLU A 29 -43.37 -23.23 30.78
CA GLU A 29 -44.33 -23.99 29.97
C GLU A 29 -43.57 -24.64 28.80
N HIS A 30 -42.85 -25.74 29.05
CA HIS A 30 -42.12 -26.44 27.98
C HIS A 30 -43.07 -26.96 26.90
N LEU A 31 -42.93 -26.41 25.69
CA LEU A 31 -43.73 -26.79 24.54
C LEU A 31 -43.20 -28.07 23.91
N ASP A 32 -44.13 -28.87 23.39
CA ASP A 32 -43.79 -30.01 22.54
C ASP A 32 -43.55 -29.52 21.11
N PHE A 33 -42.26 -29.38 20.75
CA PHE A 33 -41.83 -28.96 19.41
C PHE A 33 -41.91 -30.07 18.35
N THR A 34 -42.36 -31.28 18.71
CA THR A 34 -42.72 -32.28 17.69
C THR A 34 -44.03 -31.91 16.97
N GLN A 35 -44.81 -30.98 17.54
CA GLN A 35 -46.03 -30.46 16.96
C GLN A 35 -45.74 -29.26 16.05
N GLU A 36 -46.25 -29.31 14.82
CA GLU A 36 -46.03 -28.28 13.78
C GLU A 36 -46.50 -26.89 14.24
N ASN A 37 -47.62 -26.80 14.95
CA ASN A 37 -48.18 -25.52 15.43
C ASN A 37 -47.28 -24.82 16.46
N SER A 38 -46.70 -25.58 17.40
CA SER A 38 -45.77 -25.06 18.41
C SER A 38 -44.49 -24.55 17.74
N ASN A 39 -43.98 -25.31 16.78
CA ASN A 39 -42.76 -24.97 16.04
C ASN A 39 -42.95 -23.75 15.14
N SER A 40 -44.07 -23.69 14.41
CA SER A 40 -44.44 -22.55 13.56
C SER A 40 -44.60 -21.25 14.37
N SER A 41 -45.30 -21.32 15.52
CA SER A 41 -45.53 -20.14 16.37
C SER A 41 -44.23 -19.61 16.99
N MET A 42 -43.35 -20.51 17.41
CA MET A 42 -42.03 -20.14 17.91
C MET A 42 -41.17 -19.48 16.81
N ASN A 43 -41.19 -20.03 15.59
CA ASN A 43 -40.42 -19.47 14.47
C ASN A 43 -40.90 -18.07 14.04
N ILE A 44 -42.21 -17.80 14.12
CA ILE A 44 -42.75 -16.46 13.87
C ILE A 44 -42.22 -15.47 14.93
N LEU A 45 -42.25 -15.84 16.21
CA LEU A 45 -41.76 -14.99 17.29
C LEU A 45 -40.25 -14.70 17.15
N ILE A 46 -39.46 -15.72 16.79
CA ILE A 46 -38.02 -15.56 16.51
C ILE A 46 -37.80 -14.56 15.38
N HIS A 47 -38.48 -14.78 14.24
CA HIS A 47 -38.33 -13.90 13.07
C HIS A 47 -38.69 -12.45 13.39
N ASP A 48 -39.79 -12.22 14.08
CA ASP A 48 -40.23 -10.87 14.46
C ASP A 48 -39.27 -10.22 15.47
N THR A 49 -38.68 -11.01 16.37
CA THR A 49 -37.66 -10.55 17.31
C THR A 49 -36.40 -10.08 16.59
N ILE A 50 -35.91 -10.85 15.61
CA ILE A 50 -34.72 -10.50 14.83
C ILE A 50 -35.00 -9.25 13.97
N LYS A 51 -36.20 -9.13 13.40
CA LYS A 51 -36.57 -8.01 12.53
C LYS A 51 -36.54 -6.64 13.24
N ILE A 52 -36.77 -6.60 14.54
CA ILE A 52 -36.76 -5.37 15.33
C ILE A 52 -35.38 -5.05 15.95
N CYS A 53 -34.36 -5.88 15.70
CA CYS A 53 -33.02 -5.69 16.23
C CYS A 53 -32.31 -4.52 15.52
N ASN A 54 -31.64 -3.68 16.30
CA ASN A 54 -30.74 -2.62 15.84
C ASN A 54 -29.51 -2.52 16.77
N ASP A 55 -28.64 -1.53 16.55
CA ASP A 55 -27.41 -1.36 17.34
C ASP A 55 -27.65 -0.89 18.79
N GLU A 56 -28.85 -0.37 19.10
CA GLU A 56 -29.19 0.13 20.43
C GLU A 56 -29.82 -0.95 21.33
N ASN A 57 -30.53 -1.92 20.75
CA ASN A 57 -31.34 -2.90 21.49
C ASN A 57 -30.88 -4.36 21.37
N PHE A 58 -29.72 -4.62 20.77
CA PHE A 58 -29.26 -5.99 20.50
C PHE A 58 -29.06 -6.83 21.78
N ARG A 59 -28.74 -6.20 22.92
CA ARG A 59 -28.57 -6.92 24.19
C ARG A 59 -29.90 -7.41 24.73
N GLU A 60 -30.93 -6.57 24.67
CA GLU A 60 -32.29 -6.88 25.05
C GLU A 60 -32.85 -8.00 24.16
N VAL A 61 -32.62 -7.92 22.85
CA VAL A 61 -32.95 -9.00 21.91
C VAL A 61 -32.27 -10.31 22.30
N PHE A 62 -30.98 -10.29 22.62
CA PHE A 62 -30.26 -11.48 23.04
C PHE A 62 -30.82 -12.07 24.34
N TYR A 63 -31.08 -11.25 25.36
CA TYR A 63 -31.69 -11.70 26.61
C TYR A 63 -33.09 -12.27 26.39
N PHE A 64 -33.88 -11.67 25.51
CA PHE A 64 -35.23 -12.11 25.20
C PHE A 64 -35.23 -13.49 24.54
N LEU A 65 -34.39 -13.72 23.53
CA LEU A 65 -34.25 -15.02 22.88
C LEU A 65 -33.89 -16.13 23.89
N ASN A 66 -32.95 -15.86 24.80
CA ASN A 66 -32.59 -16.79 25.87
C ASN A 66 -33.74 -17.04 26.85
N LYS A 67 -34.48 -15.98 27.20
CA LYS A 67 -35.61 -16.07 28.13
C LYS A 67 -36.77 -16.88 27.54
N ILE A 68 -37.09 -16.69 26.25
CA ILE A 68 -38.05 -17.52 25.52
C ILE A 68 -37.64 -18.99 25.60
N GLY A 69 -36.37 -19.30 25.37
CA GLY A 69 -35.87 -20.67 25.47
C GLY A 69 -36.03 -21.28 26.86
N SER A 70 -35.84 -20.48 27.92
CA SER A 70 -36.01 -20.94 29.31
C SER A 70 -37.47 -21.20 29.70
N VAL A 71 -38.42 -20.43 29.14
CA VAL A 71 -39.84 -20.51 29.47
C VAL A 71 -40.52 -21.59 28.63
N PHE A 72 -40.32 -21.57 27.31
CA PHE A 72 -41.05 -22.41 26.38
C PHE A 72 -40.27 -23.65 25.91
N GLY A 73 -39.00 -23.76 26.29
CA GLY A 73 -38.08 -24.76 25.77
C GLY A 73 -37.37 -24.32 24.48
N LEU A 74 -36.36 -25.10 24.10
CA LEU A 74 -35.53 -24.84 22.93
C LEU A 74 -35.96 -25.72 21.76
N ASN A 75 -36.09 -25.13 20.57
CA ASN A 75 -36.09 -25.84 19.30
C ASN A 75 -34.77 -25.54 18.55
N VAL A 76 -34.57 -26.18 17.40
CA VAL A 76 -33.36 -26.01 16.58
C VAL A 76 -33.22 -24.56 16.11
N SER A 77 -34.30 -23.95 15.60
CA SER A 77 -34.29 -22.58 15.08
C SER A 77 -33.89 -21.55 16.13
N LEU A 78 -34.46 -21.62 17.35
CA LEU A 78 -34.10 -20.72 18.46
C LEU A 78 -32.65 -20.92 18.89
N SER A 79 -32.19 -22.17 18.93
CA SER A 79 -30.81 -22.49 19.30
C SER A 79 -29.80 -21.98 18.28
N LEU A 80 -30.11 -22.05 16.97
CA LEU A 80 -29.30 -21.46 15.90
C LEU A 80 -29.22 -19.95 16.04
N GLU A 81 -30.34 -19.28 16.28
CA GLU A 81 -30.36 -17.82 16.43
C GLU A 81 -29.59 -17.35 17.66
N ILE A 82 -29.80 -17.96 18.83
CA ILE A 82 -29.06 -17.60 20.06
C ILE A 82 -27.54 -17.75 19.85
N LEU A 83 -27.11 -18.89 19.28
CA LEU A 83 -25.69 -19.14 19.03
C LEU A 83 -25.11 -18.19 17.97
N SER A 84 -25.81 -17.98 16.86
CA SER A 84 -25.32 -17.11 15.78
C SER A 84 -25.27 -15.64 16.20
N PHE A 85 -26.29 -15.18 16.93
CA PHE A 85 -26.43 -13.78 17.35
C PHE A 85 -25.31 -13.40 18.32
N ASN A 86 -24.99 -14.28 19.28
CA ASN A 86 -23.90 -14.06 20.21
C ASN A 86 -22.53 -14.03 19.50
N LEU A 87 -22.30 -14.92 18.53
CA LEU A 87 -21.04 -14.92 17.75
C LEU A 87 -20.89 -13.66 16.88
N ARG A 88 -21.98 -13.13 16.32
CA ARG A 88 -21.97 -11.89 15.54
C ARG A 88 -21.60 -10.67 16.37
N ARG A 89 -22.21 -10.54 17.56
CA ARG A 89 -22.09 -9.36 18.42
C ARG A 89 -21.04 -9.49 19.53
N ASN A 90 -20.46 -10.67 19.69
CA ASN A 90 -19.47 -11.02 20.73
C ASN A 90 -19.95 -10.60 22.14
N ILE A 91 -21.15 -11.02 22.52
CA ILE A 91 -21.83 -10.53 23.73
C ILE A 91 -21.27 -11.21 24.98
N ASP A 92 -21.30 -12.55 25.03
CA ASP A 92 -20.77 -13.36 26.13
C ASP A 92 -20.38 -14.76 25.66
N LEU A 93 -19.07 -14.97 25.41
CA LEU A 93 -18.54 -16.25 24.93
C LEU A 93 -18.58 -17.36 25.99
N THR A 94 -18.47 -17.04 27.28
CA THR A 94 -18.52 -18.03 28.36
C THR A 94 -19.93 -18.57 28.50
N PHE A 95 -20.92 -17.68 28.47
CA PHE A 95 -22.33 -18.07 28.39
C PHE A 95 -22.58 -18.92 27.15
N GLN A 96 -22.01 -18.58 26.00
CA GLN A 96 -22.21 -19.33 24.77
C GLN A 96 -21.74 -20.78 24.84
N VAL A 97 -20.54 -21.00 25.39
CA VAL A 97 -20.00 -22.35 25.58
C VAL A 97 -20.89 -23.13 26.53
N ASN A 98 -21.28 -22.53 27.65
CA ASN A 98 -22.19 -23.17 28.61
C ASN A 98 -23.57 -23.47 27.99
N PHE A 99 -24.10 -22.57 27.16
CA PHE A 99 -25.36 -22.78 26.46
C PHE A 99 -25.26 -23.98 25.52
N TYR A 100 -24.23 -24.02 24.67
CA TYR A 100 -23.98 -25.16 23.78
C TYR A 100 -23.80 -26.47 24.56
N GLU A 101 -23.02 -26.48 25.65
CA GLU A 101 -22.79 -27.68 26.48
C GLU A 101 -24.07 -28.19 27.15
N ASN A 102 -25.06 -27.33 27.40
CA ASN A 102 -26.33 -27.69 28.01
C ASN A 102 -27.48 -27.95 27.02
N LEU A 103 -27.25 -27.78 25.70
CA LEU A 103 -28.29 -28.08 24.71
C LEU A 103 -28.72 -29.56 24.77
N PRO A 104 -30.03 -29.85 24.58
CA PRO A 104 -30.52 -31.22 24.42
C PRO A 104 -29.82 -31.96 23.28
N GLN A 105 -29.56 -33.25 23.47
CA GLN A 105 -28.84 -34.06 22.48
C GLN A 105 -29.51 -34.06 21.10
N CYS A 106 -30.84 -34.12 21.05
CA CYS A 106 -31.62 -34.05 19.82
C CYS A 106 -31.45 -32.74 19.04
N ILE A 107 -31.06 -31.64 19.70
CA ILE A 107 -30.75 -30.36 19.05
C ILE A 107 -29.27 -30.28 18.68
N LYS A 108 -28.39 -30.78 19.56
CA LYS A 108 -26.93 -30.85 19.32
C LYS A 108 -26.55 -31.74 18.15
N GLU A 109 -27.39 -32.67 17.73
CA GLU A 109 -27.12 -33.53 16.57
C GLU A 109 -27.28 -32.80 15.23
N PHE A 110 -27.87 -31.60 15.21
CA PHE A 110 -27.96 -30.79 14.01
C PHE A 110 -26.59 -30.19 13.64
N SER A 111 -26.19 -30.39 12.39
CA SER A 111 -24.91 -29.94 11.82
C SER A 111 -24.60 -28.46 12.09
N ASP A 112 -25.58 -27.59 11.86
CA ASP A 112 -25.40 -26.14 11.96
C ASP A 112 -25.20 -25.72 13.43
N ILE A 113 -25.86 -26.40 14.37
CA ILE A 113 -25.67 -26.21 15.82
C ILE A 113 -24.26 -26.65 16.23
N GLN A 114 -23.80 -27.80 15.73
CA GLN A 114 -22.44 -28.29 15.99
C GLN A 114 -21.37 -27.34 15.46
N MET A 115 -21.60 -26.74 14.27
CA MET A 115 -20.69 -25.74 13.70
C MET A 115 -20.53 -24.54 14.62
N LEU A 116 -21.65 -23.95 15.07
CA LEU A 116 -21.65 -22.78 15.94
C LEU A 116 -21.06 -23.12 17.32
N GLY A 117 -21.28 -24.34 17.83
CA GLY A 117 -20.63 -24.85 19.03
C GLY A 117 -19.12 -24.97 18.90
N ALA A 118 -18.63 -25.52 17.79
CA ALA A 118 -17.20 -25.62 17.50
C ALA A 118 -16.54 -24.23 17.40
N GLU A 119 -17.23 -23.26 16.80
CA GLU A 119 -16.76 -21.87 16.72
C GLU A 119 -16.73 -21.18 18.09
N SER A 120 -17.71 -21.47 18.95
CA SER A 120 -17.74 -20.99 20.34
C SER A 120 -16.55 -21.54 21.16
N TYR A 121 -16.22 -22.82 20.98
CA TYR A 121 -15.02 -23.40 21.58
C TYR A 121 -13.73 -22.80 21.02
N ARG A 122 -13.67 -22.54 19.71
CA ARG A 122 -12.50 -21.91 19.09
C ARG A 122 -12.24 -20.53 19.66
N ARG A 123 -13.27 -19.68 19.73
CA ARG A 123 -13.17 -18.30 20.25
C ARG A 123 -12.87 -18.24 21.75
N SER A 124 -13.27 -19.25 22.52
CA SER A 124 -12.93 -19.39 23.94
C SER A 124 -11.57 -20.04 24.20
N GLY A 125 -10.80 -20.39 23.15
CA GLY A 125 -9.47 -21.00 23.27
C GLY A 125 -9.47 -22.52 23.49
N SER A 126 -10.63 -23.18 23.48
CA SER A 126 -10.78 -24.64 23.61
C SER A 126 -10.54 -25.36 22.27
N ILE A 127 -9.31 -25.27 21.77
CA ILE A 127 -8.88 -25.73 20.44
C ILE A 127 -9.23 -27.20 20.20
N ASP A 128 -8.86 -28.12 21.08
CA ASP A 128 -9.06 -29.57 20.86
C ASP A 128 -10.54 -29.96 20.73
N LYS A 129 -11.41 -29.36 21.56
CA LYS A 129 -12.85 -29.57 21.49
C LYS A 129 -13.42 -29.06 20.16
N SER A 130 -12.99 -27.88 19.71
CA SER A 130 -13.42 -27.33 18.43
C SER A 130 -13.03 -28.25 17.27
N LEU A 131 -11.79 -28.72 17.24
CA LEU A 131 -11.26 -29.57 16.17
C LEU A 131 -11.95 -30.94 16.12
N SER A 132 -12.22 -31.54 17.29
CA SER A 132 -12.96 -32.80 17.37
C SER A 132 -14.36 -32.69 16.77
N ILE A 133 -15.06 -31.58 17.02
CA ILE A 133 -16.39 -31.35 16.46
C ILE A 133 -16.28 -31.14 14.96
N TYR A 134 -15.37 -30.28 14.50
CA TYR A 134 -15.17 -30.04 13.06
C TYR A 134 -14.95 -31.36 12.30
N LEU A 135 -14.07 -32.23 12.79
CA LEU A 135 -13.78 -33.52 12.16
C LEU A 135 -14.95 -34.52 12.17
N SER A 136 -15.97 -34.33 13.02
CA SER A 136 -17.15 -35.20 13.07
C SER A 136 -18.32 -34.71 12.21
N LEU A 137 -18.24 -33.51 11.63
CA LEU A 137 -19.34 -32.93 10.88
C LEU A 137 -19.60 -33.70 9.58
N PRO A 138 -20.86 -34.01 9.24
CA PRO A 138 -21.19 -34.66 7.99
C PRO A 138 -20.97 -33.73 6.79
N ASN A 139 -20.71 -34.29 5.61
CA ASN A 139 -20.62 -33.51 4.37
C ASN A 139 -22.00 -32.90 4.04
N ASN A 140 -22.09 -31.58 3.83
CA ASN A 140 -23.33 -30.87 3.44
C ASN A 140 -23.01 -29.75 2.42
N GLU A 141 -23.98 -29.41 1.56
CA GLU A 141 -23.83 -28.37 0.51
C GLU A 141 -23.85 -26.94 1.08
N GLY A 142 -24.32 -26.77 2.32
CA GLY A 142 -24.60 -25.47 2.95
C GLY A 142 -23.59 -24.98 4.01
N TRP A 143 -22.49 -25.70 4.28
CA TRP A 143 -21.57 -25.28 5.36
C TRP A 143 -20.84 -23.98 5.03
N TRP A 144 -20.48 -23.74 3.76
CA TRP A 144 -19.73 -22.58 3.28
C TRP A 144 -20.66 -21.45 2.81
N PRO A 145 -20.28 -20.18 2.99
CA PRO A 145 -21.15 -19.18 3.59
C PRO A 145 -22.25 -18.68 2.63
N TYR A 146 -23.51 -18.97 2.97
CA TYR A 146 -24.69 -18.39 2.30
C TYR A 146 -25.28 -17.15 2.98
N ASP A 147 -24.81 -16.78 4.19
CA ASP A 147 -25.27 -15.59 4.92
C ASP A 147 -24.09 -14.72 5.37
N ASP A 148 -24.32 -13.41 5.52
CA ASP A 148 -23.33 -12.41 5.95
C ASP A 148 -22.65 -12.77 7.30
N ILE A 149 -23.38 -13.55 8.10
CA ILE A 149 -23.00 -14.16 9.38
C ILE A 149 -21.89 -15.19 9.19
N TRP A 150 -22.14 -16.10 8.26
CA TRP A 150 -21.22 -17.16 7.91
C TRP A 150 -20.02 -16.55 7.23
N GLN A 151 -20.11 -15.46 6.47
CA GLN A 151 -18.95 -14.86 5.81
C GLN A 151 -17.92 -14.30 6.82
N LEU A 152 -18.37 -13.56 7.85
CA LEU A 152 -17.49 -13.02 8.90
C LEU A 152 -16.87 -14.11 9.79
N LEU A 153 -17.65 -15.16 10.10
CA LEU A 153 -17.20 -16.32 10.87
C LEU A 153 -16.28 -17.23 10.03
N SER A 154 -16.65 -17.49 8.77
CA SER A 154 -15.95 -18.38 7.82
C SER A 154 -14.61 -17.80 7.38
N TYR A 155 -14.45 -16.48 7.28
CA TYR A 155 -13.14 -15.93 6.92
C TYR A 155 -12.08 -16.31 7.98
N ASN A 156 -12.34 -16.02 9.25
CA ASN A 156 -11.45 -16.34 10.37
C ASN A 156 -11.37 -17.85 10.66
N LEU A 157 -12.50 -18.56 10.52
CA LEU A 157 -12.58 -20.00 10.73
C LEU A 157 -11.87 -20.78 9.63
N SER A 158 -11.99 -20.37 8.37
CA SER A 158 -11.30 -21.01 7.24
C SER A 158 -9.79 -20.86 7.40
N PHE A 159 -9.28 -19.65 7.70
CA PHE A 159 -7.87 -19.45 8.02
C PHE A 159 -7.38 -20.35 9.16
N TYR A 160 -8.15 -20.45 10.24
CA TYR A 160 -7.82 -21.29 11.38
C TYR A 160 -7.79 -22.78 11.03
N LEU A 161 -8.84 -23.28 10.37
CA LEU A 161 -8.93 -24.68 9.98
C LEU A 161 -7.81 -25.06 9.01
N LEU A 162 -7.33 -24.14 8.15
CA LEU A 162 -6.24 -24.44 7.22
C LEU A 162 -4.91 -24.58 7.93
N LYS A 163 -4.66 -23.67 8.89
CA LYS A 163 -3.43 -23.66 9.68
C LYS A 163 -3.35 -24.88 10.60
N THR A 164 -4.49 -25.36 11.09
CA THR A 164 -4.53 -26.28 12.24
C THR A 164 -5.24 -27.61 11.96
N ASN A 165 -6.00 -27.75 10.86
CA ASN A 165 -6.84 -28.93 10.59
C ASN A 165 -7.12 -29.22 9.10
N PHE A 166 -6.07 -29.41 8.30
CA PHE A 166 -6.17 -29.77 6.88
C PHE A 166 -7.02 -31.02 6.59
N LEU A 167 -7.11 -31.96 7.54
CA LEU A 167 -7.90 -33.20 7.43
C LEU A 167 -9.41 -32.93 7.33
N PHE A 168 -9.92 -31.88 7.96
CA PHE A 168 -11.31 -31.47 7.82
C PHE A 168 -11.64 -31.07 6.38
N PHE A 169 -10.78 -30.30 5.73
CA PHE A 169 -10.97 -29.92 4.32
C PHE A 169 -10.88 -31.11 3.36
N GLU A 170 -9.96 -32.05 3.61
CA GLU A 170 -9.88 -33.30 2.86
C GLU A 170 -11.18 -34.12 2.97
N HIS A 171 -11.85 -34.10 4.13
CA HIS A 171 -13.12 -34.79 4.37
C HIS A 171 -14.28 -34.19 3.55
N GLN A 172 -14.26 -32.87 3.34
CA GLN A 172 -15.31 -32.11 2.62
C GLN A 172 -15.18 -32.15 1.08
N LYS A 173 -14.08 -32.70 0.54
CA LYS A 173 -13.78 -32.78 -0.91
C LYS A 173 -14.84 -33.34 -1.88
N PRO A 174 -15.82 -34.20 -1.50
CA PRO A 174 -16.72 -34.80 -2.48
C PRO A 174 -17.78 -33.88 -3.11
N TYR A 175 -17.91 -32.61 -2.71
CA TYR A 175 -19.05 -31.77 -3.12
C TYR A 175 -18.68 -30.58 -4.04
N LYS A 176 -19.39 -30.52 -5.17
CA LYS A 176 -19.15 -29.63 -6.32
C LYS A 176 -19.81 -28.25 -6.16
N TRP A 177 -19.22 -27.35 -5.39
CA TRP A 177 -19.51 -25.92 -5.51
C TRP A 177 -18.20 -25.13 -5.66
N SER A 178 -17.38 -25.54 -6.62
CA SER A 178 -16.49 -24.58 -7.28
C SER A 178 -17.32 -23.84 -8.31
N PHE A 179 -16.95 -22.59 -8.61
CA PHE A 179 -17.23 -21.99 -9.93
C PHE A 179 -17.09 -23.07 -10.99
N ASN A 180 -18.05 -23.17 -11.92
CA ASN A 180 -18.22 -24.30 -12.85
C ASN A 180 -16.91 -24.65 -13.59
N SER A 181 -16.03 -25.42 -12.94
CA SER A 181 -14.73 -25.76 -13.46
C SER A 181 -14.81 -27.22 -13.86
N SER A 182 -14.63 -27.46 -15.15
CA SER A 182 -14.51 -28.78 -15.74
C SER A 182 -13.16 -29.46 -15.38
N ALA A 183 -12.47 -29.02 -14.33
CA ALA A 183 -11.14 -29.49 -13.97
C ALA A 183 -11.20 -30.74 -13.08
N SER A 184 -10.55 -31.82 -13.52
CA SER A 184 -10.64 -33.16 -12.93
C SER A 184 -9.89 -33.35 -11.59
N LYS A 185 -9.47 -32.29 -10.91
CA LYS A 185 -8.82 -32.32 -9.58
C LYS A 185 -9.05 -30.99 -8.85
N GLN A 186 -10.17 -30.84 -8.14
CA GLN A 186 -10.34 -29.74 -7.18
C GLN A 186 -9.37 -29.95 -6.01
N SER A 187 -8.53 -28.96 -5.72
CA SER A 187 -7.71 -28.95 -4.50
C SER A 187 -8.51 -28.29 -3.36
N ALA A 188 -8.25 -28.67 -2.10
CA ALA A 188 -8.89 -28.04 -0.93
C ALA A 188 -8.70 -26.50 -0.89
N ILE A 189 -7.68 -25.99 -1.58
CA ILE A 189 -7.42 -24.55 -1.74
C ILE A 189 -8.36 -23.92 -2.76
N SER A 190 -8.78 -24.63 -3.81
CA SER A 190 -9.78 -24.14 -4.78
C SER A 190 -11.13 -23.86 -4.11
N ASP A 191 -11.59 -24.76 -3.25
CA ASP A 191 -12.87 -24.63 -2.52
C ASP A 191 -12.80 -23.57 -1.40
N LEU A 192 -11.59 -23.37 -0.86
CA LEU A 192 -11.30 -22.27 0.06
C LEU A 192 -11.43 -20.91 -0.63
N ILE A 193 -10.80 -20.76 -1.80
CA ILE A 193 -10.79 -19.48 -2.51
C ILE A 193 -12.18 -19.15 -3.03
N SER A 194 -12.93 -20.13 -3.53
CA SER A 194 -14.32 -19.91 -3.96
C SER A 194 -15.24 -19.47 -2.82
N GLY A 195 -15.02 -19.98 -1.59
CA GLY A 195 -15.78 -19.58 -0.41
C GLY A 195 -15.37 -18.23 0.18
N MET A 196 -14.10 -17.82 0.03
CA MET A 196 -13.56 -16.57 0.59
C MET A 196 -13.64 -15.40 -0.39
N LEU A 197 -13.56 -15.66 -1.69
CA LEU A 197 -13.73 -14.67 -2.74
C LEU A 197 -15.10 -14.86 -3.37
N ASN A 198 -16.12 -14.25 -2.79
CA ASN A 198 -17.39 -14.08 -3.48
C ASN A 198 -17.25 -12.87 -4.44
N PRO A 199 -17.05 -13.07 -5.74
CA PRO A 199 -16.87 -11.97 -6.66
C PRO A 199 -18.14 -11.12 -6.73
N TRP A 200 -19.34 -11.67 -6.55
CA TRP A 200 -20.59 -10.94 -6.79
C TRP A 200 -21.00 -9.94 -5.70
N ARG A 201 -20.35 -9.95 -4.52
CA ARG A 201 -20.77 -9.13 -3.37
C ARG A 201 -19.87 -7.94 -3.06
N HIS A 202 -18.64 -7.95 -3.56
CA HIS A 202 -17.63 -6.95 -3.18
C HIS A 202 -17.34 -5.99 -4.32
N ASP A 203 -17.26 -4.69 -4.03
CA ASP A 203 -16.68 -3.75 -4.99
C ASP A 203 -15.23 -4.18 -5.34
N PRO A 204 -14.70 -3.79 -6.51
CA PRO A 204 -13.37 -4.21 -6.96
C PRO A 204 -12.22 -3.86 -6.00
N ILE A 205 -12.36 -2.82 -5.18
CA ILE A 205 -11.33 -2.41 -4.20
C ILE A 205 -11.35 -3.36 -3.00
N THR A 206 -12.53 -3.67 -2.47
CA THR A 206 -12.70 -4.68 -1.41
C THR A 206 -12.24 -6.05 -1.88
N PHE A 207 -12.60 -6.46 -3.10
CA PHE A 207 -12.13 -7.70 -3.71
C PHE A 207 -10.59 -7.77 -3.80
N LYS A 208 -9.94 -6.68 -4.21
CA LYS A 208 -8.47 -6.60 -4.23
C LYS A 208 -7.85 -6.78 -2.84
N LYS A 209 -8.41 -6.13 -1.81
CA LYS A 209 -7.95 -6.25 -0.42
C LYS A 209 -8.09 -7.68 0.10
N ASP A 210 -9.21 -8.34 -0.19
CA ASP A 210 -9.45 -9.72 0.22
C ASP A 210 -8.44 -10.69 -0.41
N ILE A 211 -8.14 -10.54 -1.71
CA ILE A 211 -7.11 -11.36 -2.37
C ILE A 211 -5.73 -11.12 -1.75
N LEU A 212 -5.34 -9.87 -1.50
CA LEU A 212 -4.05 -9.56 -0.90
C LEU A 212 -3.94 -10.15 0.51
N ASN A 213 -4.99 -10.01 1.33
CA ASN A 213 -5.04 -10.61 2.66
C ASN A 213 -4.94 -12.14 2.60
N LEU A 214 -5.55 -12.79 1.61
CA LEU A 214 -5.40 -14.23 1.38
C LEU A 214 -3.96 -14.62 1.05
N LEU A 215 -3.33 -13.90 0.13
CA LEU A 215 -1.95 -14.19 -0.31
C LEU A 215 -0.94 -13.99 0.84
N GLU A 216 -1.17 -13.01 1.72
CA GLU A 216 -0.28 -12.70 2.85
C GLU A 216 -0.48 -13.65 4.03
N ASN A 217 -1.73 -13.94 4.40
CA ASN A 217 -2.04 -14.62 5.66
C ASN A 217 -2.26 -16.14 5.51
N CYS A 218 -2.43 -16.66 4.29
CA CYS A 218 -2.74 -18.07 4.08
C CYS A 218 -1.48 -18.90 3.84
N GLN A 219 -0.87 -19.41 4.92
CA GLN A 219 0.29 -20.29 4.85
C GLN A 219 -0.05 -21.71 5.31
N ILE A 220 -0.07 -22.66 4.36
CA ILE A 220 -0.21 -24.09 4.68
C ILE A 220 1.17 -24.76 4.57
N PRO A 221 1.63 -25.50 5.60
CA PRO A 221 2.91 -26.19 5.55
C PRO A 221 3.02 -27.12 4.33
N LYS A 222 4.14 -27.00 3.60
CA LYS A 222 4.47 -27.84 2.43
C LYS A 222 3.55 -27.65 1.20
N ILE A 223 2.67 -26.66 1.19
CA ILE A 223 1.83 -26.34 0.03
C ILE A 223 2.12 -24.92 -0.44
N ASP A 224 2.41 -24.75 -1.73
CA ASP A 224 2.50 -23.43 -2.36
C ASP A 224 1.11 -22.82 -2.55
N THR A 225 0.58 -22.31 -1.44
CA THR A 225 -0.79 -21.78 -1.35
C THR A 225 -0.94 -20.55 -2.23
N LYS A 226 0.10 -19.71 -2.29
CA LYS A 226 0.16 -18.52 -3.14
C LYS A 226 -0.01 -18.88 -4.62
N HIS A 227 0.72 -19.88 -5.10
CA HIS A 227 0.58 -20.32 -6.49
C HIS A 227 -0.81 -20.88 -6.80
N GLN A 228 -1.38 -21.69 -5.90
CA GLN A 228 -2.72 -22.25 -6.10
C GLN A 228 -3.81 -21.18 -6.10
N ILE A 229 -3.67 -20.12 -5.27
CA ILE A 229 -4.59 -18.97 -5.28
C ILE A 229 -4.57 -18.27 -6.64
N LEU A 230 -3.37 -17.95 -7.14
CA LEU A 230 -3.21 -17.27 -8.42
C LEU A 230 -3.66 -18.14 -9.60
N GLU A 231 -3.42 -19.46 -9.55
CA GLU A 231 -3.87 -20.39 -10.58
C GLU A 231 -5.40 -20.53 -10.61
N PHE A 232 -6.04 -20.61 -9.43
CA PHE A 232 -7.50 -20.64 -9.32
C PHE A 232 -8.10 -19.36 -9.90
N LEU A 233 -7.62 -18.19 -9.47
CA LEU A 233 -8.10 -16.90 -9.94
C LEU A 233 -7.94 -16.76 -11.47
N ALA A 234 -6.79 -17.15 -12.00
CA ALA A 234 -6.55 -17.12 -13.45
C ALA A 234 -7.43 -18.09 -14.23
N SER A 235 -7.89 -19.18 -13.63
CA SER A 235 -8.76 -20.18 -14.27
C SER A 235 -10.23 -19.73 -14.33
N HIS A 236 -10.64 -18.86 -13.40
CA HIS A 236 -12.02 -18.36 -13.28
C HIS A 236 -12.15 -16.88 -13.64
N ILE A 237 -11.12 -16.29 -14.25
CA ILE A 237 -11.11 -14.86 -14.55
C ILE A 237 -12.25 -14.44 -15.49
N THR A 238 -12.74 -15.35 -16.33
CA THR A 238 -13.87 -15.12 -17.23
C THR A 238 -15.22 -15.02 -16.51
N ASP A 239 -15.29 -15.48 -15.26
CA ASP A 239 -16.50 -15.40 -14.43
C ASP A 239 -16.61 -14.06 -13.69
N LEU A 240 -15.58 -13.22 -13.80
CA LEU A 240 -15.48 -11.91 -13.16
C LEU A 240 -15.93 -10.80 -14.11
N ASP A 241 -16.42 -9.69 -13.56
CA ASP A 241 -16.53 -8.44 -14.32
C ASP A 241 -15.15 -7.88 -14.69
N THR A 242 -15.15 -6.87 -15.57
CA THR A 242 -13.94 -6.28 -16.13
C THR A 242 -12.97 -5.72 -15.09
N ASP A 243 -13.47 -5.05 -14.04
CA ASP A 243 -12.63 -4.43 -13.01
C ASP A 243 -11.95 -5.52 -12.16
N ARG A 244 -12.73 -6.49 -11.68
CA ARG A 244 -12.21 -7.60 -10.87
C ARG A 244 -11.27 -8.50 -11.68
N ALA A 245 -11.56 -8.72 -12.96
CA ALA A 245 -10.66 -9.44 -13.87
C ALA A 245 -9.34 -8.67 -14.08
N SER A 246 -9.40 -7.34 -14.16
CA SER A 246 -8.21 -6.48 -14.25
C SER A 246 -7.35 -6.53 -12.98
N VAL A 247 -7.97 -6.62 -11.79
CA VAL A 247 -7.26 -6.84 -10.51
C VAL A 247 -6.52 -8.17 -10.53
N VAL A 248 -7.19 -9.26 -10.94
CA VAL A 248 -6.54 -10.58 -11.05
C VAL A 248 -5.37 -10.51 -12.02
N PHE A 249 -5.54 -9.88 -13.19
CA PHE A 249 -4.46 -9.71 -14.16
C PHE A 249 -3.28 -8.91 -13.58
N GLN A 250 -3.54 -7.78 -12.93
CA GLN A 250 -2.52 -6.96 -12.26
C GLN A 250 -1.73 -7.77 -11.22
N LEU A 251 -2.42 -8.60 -10.43
CA LEU A 251 -1.78 -9.48 -9.46
C LEU A 251 -0.87 -10.51 -10.14
N LEU A 252 -1.30 -11.12 -11.24
CA LEU A 252 -0.47 -12.07 -12.01
C LEU A 252 0.81 -11.40 -12.55
N VAL A 253 0.71 -10.15 -13.02
CA VAL A 253 1.86 -9.35 -13.51
C VAL A 253 2.82 -8.98 -12.37
N SER A 254 2.28 -8.64 -11.20
CA SER A 254 3.07 -8.30 -10.01
C SER A 254 3.85 -9.53 -9.51
N GLU A 255 3.21 -10.69 -9.55
CA GLU A 255 3.78 -11.98 -9.11
C GLU A 255 4.57 -12.73 -10.20
N ASN A 256 4.84 -12.07 -11.34
CA ASN A 256 5.58 -12.61 -12.48
C ASN A 256 5.08 -13.99 -12.95
N LYS A 257 3.76 -14.24 -12.89
CA LYS A 257 3.14 -15.52 -13.30
C LYS A 257 2.90 -15.60 -14.81
N PHE A 258 3.96 -15.47 -15.60
CA PHE A 258 3.88 -15.35 -17.07
C PHE A 258 3.17 -16.50 -17.78
N HIS A 259 3.26 -17.74 -17.27
CA HIS A 259 2.55 -18.89 -17.84
C HIS A 259 1.02 -18.78 -17.72
N LEU A 260 0.51 -18.22 -16.61
CA LEU A 260 -0.92 -17.97 -16.43
C LEU A 260 -1.39 -16.82 -17.32
N ILE A 261 -0.58 -15.78 -17.45
CA ILE A 261 -0.83 -14.65 -18.37
C ILE A 261 -0.92 -15.16 -19.81
N GLU A 262 0.02 -15.98 -20.27
CA GLU A 262 -0.01 -16.56 -21.61
C GLU A 262 -1.27 -17.41 -21.84
N ARG A 263 -1.71 -18.19 -20.83
CA ARG A 263 -2.95 -18.97 -20.90
C ARG A 263 -4.18 -18.07 -21.04
N LEU A 264 -4.24 -16.98 -20.30
CA LEU A 264 -5.34 -16.02 -20.35
C LEU A 264 -5.41 -15.32 -21.71
N LEU A 265 -4.26 -14.87 -22.25
CA LEU A 265 -4.18 -14.19 -23.54
C LEU A 265 -4.62 -15.07 -24.72
N LYS A 266 -4.69 -16.39 -24.56
CA LYS A 266 -5.25 -17.32 -25.57
C LYS A 266 -6.76 -17.20 -25.73
N ASN A 267 -7.49 -16.72 -24.70
CA ASN A 267 -8.92 -16.49 -24.79
C ASN A 267 -9.24 -15.12 -25.44
N LYS A 268 -9.12 -15.07 -26.76
CA LYS A 268 -9.23 -13.81 -27.51
C LYS A 268 -10.57 -13.09 -27.33
N SER A 269 -11.72 -13.79 -27.32
CA SER A 269 -13.02 -13.11 -27.16
C SER A 269 -13.09 -12.35 -25.84
N PHE A 270 -12.83 -13.03 -24.71
CA PHE A 270 -12.83 -12.37 -23.41
C PHE A 270 -11.83 -11.21 -23.33
N VAL A 271 -10.61 -11.41 -23.82
CA VAL A 271 -9.57 -10.38 -23.73
C VAL A 271 -9.90 -9.15 -24.55
N TYR A 272 -10.35 -9.31 -25.80
CA TYR A 272 -10.61 -8.18 -26.70
C TYR A 272 -11.96 -7.50 -26.43
N GLU A 273 -12.98 -8.25 -26.03
CA GLU A 273 -14.34 -7.72 -25.86
C GLU A 273 -14.60 -7.20 -24.44
N VAL A 274 -13.89 -7.73 -23.43
CA VAL A 274 -14.07 -7.37 -22.02
C VAL A 274 -12.88 -6.59 -21.48
N LEU A 275 -11.67 -7.17 -21.52
CA LEU A 275 -10.52 -6.56 -20.84
C LEU A 275 -9.89 -5.40 -21.61
N ALA A 276 -9.85 -5.45 -22.95
CA ALA A 276 -9.15 -4.45 -23.77
C ALA A 276 -9.76 -3.05 -23.69
N ILE A 277 -10.98 -2.89 -23.16
CA ILE A 277 -11.61 -1.58 -22.96
C ILE A 277 -11.32 -0.96 -21.58
N GLU A 278 -10.66 -1.70 -20.67
CA GLU A 278 -10.38 -1.27 -19.30
C GLU A 278 -8.94 -0.73 -19.16
N PRO A 279 -8.76 0.57 -18.84
CA PRO A 279 -7.44 1.19 -18.73
C PRO A 279 -6.49 0.47 -17.77
N ASN A 280 -6.97 0.01 -16.61
CA ASN A 280 -6.12 -0.66 -15.62
C ASN A 280 -5.53 -1.97 -16.14
N PHE A 281 -6.27 -2.69 -16.99
CA PHE A 281 -5.77 -3.88 -17.69
C PHE A 281 -4.68 -3.51 -18.71
N ILE A 282 -4.94 -2.50 -19.55
CA ILE A 282 -3.97 -2.06 -20.58
C ILE A 282 -2.67 -1.61 -19.94
N PHE A 283 -2.75 -0.80 -18.87
CA PHE A 283 -1.60 -0.33 -18.12
C PHE A 283 -0.80 -1.50 -17.51
N SER A 284 -1.50 -2.45 -16.87
CA SER A 284 -0.87 -3.64 -16.31
C SER A 284 -0.23 -4.53 -17.39
N PHE A 285 -0.84 -4.62 -18.57
CA PHE A 285 -0.28 -5.40 -19.67
C PHE A 285 0.92 -4.72 -20.33
N ASP A 286 0.96 -3.38 -20.36
CA ASP A 286 2.15 -2.64 -20.77
C ASP A 286 3.33 -2.91 -19.81
N ILE A 287 3.09 -2.85 -18.50
CA ILE A 287 4.12 -3.24 -17.50
C ILE A 287 4.58 -4.68 -17.73
N CYS A 288 3.67 -5.61 -18.01
CA CYS A 288 4.02 -6.99 -18.33
C CYS A 288 4.87 -7.08 -19.61
N LYS A 289 4.55 -6.31 -20.64
CA LYS A 289 5.32 -6.22 -21.88
C LYS A 289 6.75 -5.74 -21.62
N GLN A 290 6.91 -4.73 -20.78
CA GLN A 290 8.23 -4.19 -20.41
C GLN A 290 9.09 -5.23 -19.68
N LYS A 291 8.48 -6.08 -18.85
CA LYS A 291 9.16 -7.21 -18.19
C LYS A 291 9.42 -8.39 -19.12
N CYS A 292 8.56 -8.61 -20.12
CA CYS A 292 8.57 -9.77 -21.00
C CYS A 292 8.28 -9.35 -22.45
N PRO A 293 9.33 -9.00 -23.23
CA PRO A 293 9.19 -8.50 -24.60
C PRO A 293 8.45 -9.45 -25.56
N GLN A 294 8.40 -10.74 -25.26
CA GLN A 294 7.63 -11.73 -26.02
C GLN A 294 6.14 -11.40 -26.16
N PHE A 295 5.57 -10.62 -25.23
CA PHE A 295 4.16 -10.20 -25.28
C PHE A 295 3.93 -8.92 -26.12
N ALA A 296 4.98 -8.31 -26.70
CA ALA A 296 4.87 -7.02 -27.38
C ALA A 296 3.87 -6.99 -28.54
N ASN A 297 3.87 -8.01 -29.40
CA ASN A 297 2.93 -8.06 -30.52
C ASN A 297 1.48 -8.15 -30.03
N THR A 298 1.20 -9.05 -29.09
CA THR A 298 -0.14 -9.21 -28.48
C THR A 298 -0.59 -7.95 -27.76
N PHE A 299 0.32 -7.27 -27.05
CA PHE A 299 0.04 -5.99 -26.41
C PHE A 299 -0.38 -4.93 -27.44
N PHE A 300 0.33 -4.81 -28.56
CA PHE A 300 -0.03 -3.81 -29.57
C PHE A 300 -1.35 -4.11 -30.27
N GLU A 301 -1.68 -5.39 -30.51
CA GLU A 301 -3.01 -5.75 -31.04
C GLU A 301 -4.15 -5.35 -30.06
N ILE A 302 -3.94 -5.57 -28.76
CA ILE A 302 -4.91 -5.22 -27.71
C ILE A 302 -4.97 -3.70 -27.49
N LEU A 303 -3.84 -3.01 -27.53
CA LEU A 303 -3.78 -1.55 -27.46
C LEU A 303 -4.54 -0.92 -28.63
N ASP A 304 -4.43 -1.47 -29.85
CA ASP A 304 -5.19 -0.97 -30.98
C ASP A 304 -6.71 -1.11 -30.76
N ALA A 305 -7.15 -2.21 -30.13
CA ALA A 305 -8.56 -2.39 -29.73
C ALA A 305 -9.00 -1.36 -28.67
N PHE A 306 -8.18 -1.12 -27.64
CA PHE A 306 -8.43 -0.09 -26.63
C PHE A 306 -8.57 1.30 -27.26
N LEU A 307 -7.60 1.67 -28.11
CA LEU A 307 -7.54 2.98 -28.76
C LEU A 307 -8.68 3.23 -29.76
N GLN A 308 -9.32 2.17 -30.27
CA GLN A 308 -10.49 2.25 -31.14
C GLN A 308 -11.83 2.14 -30.38
N SER A 309 -11.79 1.93 -29.07
CA SER A 309 -12.99 1.78 -28.24
C SER A 309 -13.83 3.07 -28.21
N SER A 310 -15.14 2.88 -28.02
CA SER A 310 -16.09 3.99 -27.91
C SER A 310 -15.80 4.90 -26.72
N GLN A 311 -15.27 4.32 -25.62
CA GLN A 311 -14.90 5.00 -24.39
C GLN A 311 -13.72 5.94 -24.64
N VAL A 312 -12.64 5.45 -25.26
CA VAL A 312 -11.49 6.29 -25.62
C VAL A 312 -11.91 7.43 -26.55
N ARG A 313 -12.74 7.15 -27.56
CA ARG A 313 -13.22 8.18 -28.47
C ARG A 313 -13.99 9.29 -27.75
N ARG A 314 -14.94 8.94 -26.88
CA ARG A 314 -15.68 9.90 -26.04
C ARG A 314 -14.73 10.69 -25.13
N PHE A 315 -13.79 10.00 -24.49
CA PHE A 315 -12.82 10.63 -23.59
C PHE A 315 -11.97 11.68 -24.30
N VAL A 316 -11.46 11.36 -25.50
CA VAL A 316 -10.67 12.29 -26.33
C VAL A 316 -11.49 13.49 -26.79
N GLU A 317 -12.79 13.31 -27.07
CA GLU A 317 -13.73 14.38 -27.43
C GLU A 317 -14.09 15.30 -26.24
N GLY A 318 -13.63 14.98 -25.02
CA GLY A 318 -13.78 15.78 -23.80
C GLY A 318 -14.85 15.27 -22.83
N ASP A 319 -15.36 14.05 -23.02
CA ASP A 319 -16.25 13.39 -22.07
C ASP A 319 -15.42 12.71 -20.97
N TRP A 320 -15.12 13.45 -19.91
CA TRP A 320 -14.37 12.97 -18.75
C TRP A 320 -15.06 11.81 -18.00
N MET A 321 -16.33 11.54 -18.32
CA MET A 321 -17.12 10.47 -17.73
C MET A 321 -17.19 9.21 -18.61
N ALA A 322 -16.42 9.16 -19.70
CA ALA A 322 -16.39 8.02 -20.62
C ALA A 322 -16.03 6.67 -19.95
N PHE A 323 -15.34 6.71 -18.81
CA PHE A 323 -14.94 5.54 -18.01
C PHE A 323 -15.68 5.40 -16.67
N GLU A 324 -16.83 6.07 -16.47
CA GLU A 324 -17.64 5.94 -15.24
C GLU A 324 -18.11 4.51 -14.93
N GLY A 325 -18.08 3.60 -15.91
CA GLY A 325 -18.39 2.19 -15.69
C GLY A 325 -17.37 1.44 -14.84
N SER A 326 -16.17 2.00 -14.64
CA SER A 326 -15.16 1.43 -13.74
C SER A 326 -15.31 1.98 -12.33
N SER A 327 -15.20 1.09 -11.34
CA SER A 327 -15.27 1.42 -9.93
C SER A 327 -13.92 1.91 -9.37
N PHE A 328 -12.84 1.86 -10.15
CA PHE A 328 -11.54 2.35 -9.71
C PHE A 328 -11.44 3.88 -9.82
N PRO A 329 -11.00 4.57 -8.75
CA PRO A 329 -10.94 6.03 -8.74
C PRO A 329 -9.92 6.60 -9.74
N ASN A 330 -8.85 5.86 -10.04
CA ASN A 330 -7.75 6.28 -10.90
C ASN A 330 -7.93 5.92 -12.39
N THR A 331 -9.04 5.28 -12.80
CA THR A 331 -9.21 4.79 -14.19
C THR A 331 -9.01 5.88 -15.24
N ARG A 332 -9.48 7.10 -14.96
CA ARG A 332 -9.33 8.25 -15.86
C ARG A 332 -7.87 8.70 -16.00
N SER A 333 -7.12 8.74 -14.89
CA SER A 333 -5.70 9.12 -14.92
C SER A 333 -4.91 8.08 -15.72
N VAL A 334 -5.17 6.79 -15.47
CA VAL A 334 -4.51 5.68 -16.17
C VAL A 334 -4.84 5.69 -17.67
N ALA A 335 -6.10 5.95 -18.04
CA ALA A 335 -6.47 6.11 -19.44
C ALA A 335 -5.69 7.25 -20.10
N PHE A 336 -5.59 8.40 -19.43
CA PHE A 336 -4.82 9.52 -19.93
C PHE A 336 -3.33 9.16 -20.09
N GLU A 337 -2.72 8.52 -19.09
CA GLU A 337 -1.32 8.09 -19.10
C GLU A 337 -1.03 7.19 -20.31
N ILE A 338 -1.89 6.20 -20.59
CA ILE A 338 -1.78 5.32 -21.76
C ILE A 338 -1.88 6.13 -23.06
N LEU A 339 -2.88 7.02 -23.17
CA LEU A 339 -3.09 7.84 -24.36
C LEU A 339 -1.92 8.79 -24.62
N SER A 340 -1.35 9.35 -23.55
CA SER A 340 -0.17 10.23 -23.60
C SER A 340 1.05 9.47 -24.09
N ARG A 341 1.36 8.31 -23.49
CA ARG A 341 2.46 7.43 -23.89
C ARG A 341 2.36 7.06 -25.37
N TYR A 342 1.19 6.59 -25.81
CA TYR A 342 0.97 6.08 -27.17
C TYR A 342 0.41 7.11 -28.17
N SER A 343 0.42 8.41 -27.82
CA SER A 343 -0.10 9.49 -28.69
C SER A 343 0.51 9.51 -30.10
N SER A 344 1.77 9.10 -30.26
CA SER A 344 2.43 9.02 -31.58
C SER A 344 1.83 7.98 -32.52
N LYS A 345 1.09 7.00 -31.98
CA LYS A 345 0.45 5.93 -32.75
C LYS A 345 -0.89 6.34 -33.36
N GLN A 346 -1.51 7.43 -32.90
CA GLN A 346 -2.65 8.04 -33.59
C GLN A 346 -2.32 9.49 -33.96
N LYS A 347 -2.16 9.74 -35.26
CA LYS A 347 -1.82 11.07 -35.82
C LYS A 347 -2.82 12.20 -35.49
N ASN A 348 -3.99 11.87 -34.91
CA ASN A 348 -5.08 12.81 -34.59
C ASN A 348 -5.48 12.79 -33.10
N LEU A 349 -4.70 12.16 -32.20
CA LEU A 349 -4.99 12.17 -30.76
C LEU A 349 -4.62 13.57 -30.20
N SER A 350 -5.55 14.52 -30.28
CA SER A 350 -5.49 15.76 -29.50
C SER A 350 -6.61 15.72 -28.47
N MET A 351 -6.24 15.55 -27.20
CA MET A 351 -7.24 15.62 -26.14
C MET A 351 -7.71 17.05 -26.00
N LYS A 352 -9.02 17.25 -26.03
CA LYS A 352 -9.60 18.58 -25.89
C LYS A 352 -9.25 19.12 -24.50
N TYR A 353 -8.61 20.30 -24.44
CA TYR A 353 -8.31 21.06 -23.21
C TYR A 353 -7.15 20.58 -22.31
N ILE A 354 -6.46 19.48 -22.62
CA ILE A 354 -5.29 19.04 -21.83
C ILE A 354 -4.12 18.74 -22.77
N PRO A 355 -3.03 19.55 -22.77
CA PRO A 355 -1.79 19.14 -23.41
C PRO A 355 -1.25 17.87 -22.76
N PHE A 356 -0.81 16.89 -23.55
CA PHE A 356 0.02 15.81 -23.01
C PHE A 356 1.26 16.39 -22.32
N ILE A 357 1.85 15.68 -21.35
CA ILE A 357 3.18 16.04 -20.84
C ILE A 357 4.07 16.21 -22.07
N GLU A 358 4.65 17.41 -22.23
CA GLU A 358 5.45 17.75 -23.41
C GLU A 358 6.49 16.65 -23.61
N LYS A 359 6.30 15.84 -24.67
CA LYS A 359 7.32 14.93 -25.14
C LYS A 359 8.44 15.84 -25.59
N ASN A 360 9.43 16.03 -24.71
CA ASN A 360 10.53 16.96 -24.95
C ASN A 360 10.94 16.86 -26.41
N PRO A 361 10.95 17.95 -27.20
CA PRO A 361 11.68 17.92 -28.45
C PRO A 361 13.04 17.30 -28.14
N GLN A 362 13.43 16.29 -28.91
CA GLN A 362 14.80 15.80 -28.91
C GLN A 362 15.69 17.02 -28.71
N VAL A 363 16.55 17.02 -27.68
CA VAL A 363 17.58 18.05 -27.55
C VAL A 363 18.47 17.85 -28.77
N LEU A 364 18.07 18.47 -29.89
CA LEU A 364 18.75 18.53 -31.18
C LEU A 364 19.86 19.54 -31.02
N THR A 365 20.77 19.29 -30.08
CA THR A 365 22.15 19.69 -30.30
C THR A 365 22.73 18.60 -31.18
N GLU A 366 23.23 18.99 -32.37
CA GLU A 366 23.92 18.10 -33.28
C GLU A 366 24.80 17.12 -32.50
N GLU A 367 24.63 15.82 -32.74
CA GLU A 367 25.51 14.81 -32.14
C GLU A 367 26.94 15.12 -32.58
N LYS A 368 27.71 15.77 -31.69
CA LYS A 368 29.16 15.74 -31.78
C LYS A 368 29.53 14.30 -31.48
N HIS A 369 29.69 13.48 -32.52
CA HIS A 369 30.22 12.14 -32.41
C HIS A 369 31.68 12.20 -31.92
N ASN A 370 31.85 12.40 -30.63
CA ASN A 370 33.11 12.20 -29.94
C ASN A 370 33.11 10.75 -29.41
N SER A 371 34.22 10.05 -29.57
CA SER A 371 34.39 8.67 -29.06
C SER A 371 34.44 8.58 -27.53
N ILE A 372 34.54 9.71 -26.85
CA ILE A 372 34.65 9.83 -25.40
C ILE A 372 33.25 9.74 -24.78
N LYS A 373 33.04 8.76 -23.91
CA LYS A 373 31.82 8.63 -23.11
C LYS A 373 31.79 9.69 -22.02
N HIS A 374 30.64 10.28 -21.76
CA HIS A 374 30.50 11.34 -20.76
C HIS A 374 29.33 11.02 -19.81
N LEU A 375 29.69 10.69 -18.57
CA LEU A 375 28.76 10.45 -17.47
C LEU A 375 28.54 11.74 -16.68
N PHE A 376 27.27 12.07 -16.42
CA PHE A 376 26.89 13.11 -15.48
C PHE A 376 26.27 12.49 -14.22
N VAL A 377 26.79 12.84 -13.04
CA VAL A 377 26.26 12.43 -11.74
C VAL A 377 25.65 13.64 -11.05
N GLY A 378 24.33 13.66 -10.89
CA GLY A 378 23.57 14.74 -10.27
C GLY A 378 23.09 14.39 -8.86
N PHE A 379 23.32 15.28 -7.89
CA PHE A 379 22.76 15.19 -6.54
C PHE A 379 21.66 16.23 -6.34
N TYR A 380 20.49 15.81 -5.85
CA TYR A 380 19.34 16.70 -5.74
C TYR A 380 18.53 16.55 -4.47
N GLY A 381 17.87 17.65 -4.11
CA GLY A 381 16.84 17.69 -3.08
C GLY A 381 17.16 18.66 -1.96
N THR A 382 16.61 18.40 -0.79
CA THR A 382 16.81 19.25 0.39
C THR A 382 17.66 18.50 1.40
N PRO A 383 18.98 18.79 1.48
CA PRO A 383 19.90 18.02 2.30
C PRO A 383 19.57 18.16 3.77
N ILE A 384 19.56 17.03 4.49
CA ILE A 384 19.45 17.02 5.95
C ILE A 384 20.76 17.53 6.57
N ASN A 385 21.91 17.01 6.11
CA ASN A 385 23.24 17.54 6.38
C ASN A 385 24.07 17.47 5.10
N LEU A 386 24.34 18.63 4.52
CA LEU A 386 24.98 18.72 3.22
C LEU A 386 26.43 18.25 3.24
N GLU A 387 27.22 18.60 4.26
CA GLU A 387 28.62 18.17 4.34
C GLU A 387 28.70 16.64 4.38
N LEU A 388 28.03 16.01 5.35
CA LEU A 388 28.00 14.56 5.49
C LEU A 388 27.50 13.86 4.22
N SER A 389 26.49 14.43 3.56
CA SER A 389 25.97 13.88 2.30
C SER A 389 27.05 13.82 1.23
N LEU A 390 27.71 14.95 1.00
CA LEU A 390 28.72 15.09 -0.03
C LEU A 390 29.97 14.26 0.29
N GLU A 391 30.35 14.14 1.56
CA GLU A 391 31.45 13.26 2.00
C GLU A 391 31.14 11.79 1.67
N LYS A 392 29.96 11.28 2.09
CA LYS A 392 29.56 9.90 1.82
C LYS A 392 29.48 9.59 0.33
N PHE A 393 28.91 10.50 -0.48
CA PHE A 393 28.88 10.32 -1.93
C PHE A 393 30.26 10.36 -2.56
N SER A 394 31.12 11.28 -2.10
CA SER A 394 32.50 11.37 -2.55
C SER A 394 33.26 10.08 -2.30
N ASP A 395 33.14 9.51 -1.10
CA ASP A 395 33.76 8.24 -0.73
C ASP A 395 33.21 7.06 -1.55
N TYR A 396 31.89 7.00 -1.75
CA TYR A 396 31.24 5.98 -2.55
C TYR A 396 31.71 6.02 -4.02
N PHE A 397 31.68 7.19 -4.66
CA PHE A 397 32.04 7.32 -6.06
C PHE A 397 33.54 7.32 -6.32
N LYS A 398 34.40 7.49 -5.30
CA LYS A 398 35.85 7.65 -5.49
C LYS A 398 36.47 6.55 -6.36
N LYS A 399 36.15 5.30 -6.07
CA LYS A 399 36.68 4.15 -6.83
C LYS A 399 36.07 4.08 -8.23
N ASP A 400 34.75 4.10 -8.32
CA ASP A 400 34.02 3.97 -9.58
C ASP A 400 34.33 5.13 -10.56
N ALA A 401 34.48 6.34 -10.05
CA ALA A 401 34.90 7.52 -10.81
C ALA A 401 36.34 7.40 -11.30
N HIS A 402 37.25 6.88 -10.47
CA HIS A 402 38.64 6.64 -10.88
C HIS A 402 38.72 5.59 -11.99
N ASP A 403 38.01 4.47 -11.84
CA ASP A 403 37.92 3.42 -12.84
C ASP A 403 37.27 3.95 -14.14
N TRP A 404 36.25 4.80 -14.03
CA TRP A 404 35.62 5.44 -15.20
C TRP A 404 36.56 6.38 -15.95
N LYS A 405 37.24 7.28 -15.23
CA LYS A 405 38.19 8.24 -15.80
C LYS A 405 39.43 7.55 -16.38
N SER A 406 39.96 6.51 -15.74
CA SER A 406 41.13 5.76 -16.21
C SER A 406 40.90 5.05 -17.55
N ASN A 407 39.63 4.75 -17.89
CA ASN A 407 39.23 4.25 -19.21
C ASN A 407 39.14 5.35 -20.31
N GLY A 408 39.57 6.59 -20.01
CA GLY A 408 39.54 7.72 -20.94
C GLY A 408 38.15 8.36 -21.10
N ASN A 409 37.22 8.07 -20.18
CA ASN A 409 35.88 8.65 -20.18
C ASN A 409 35.83 9.92 -19.33
N LEU A 410 34.84 10.77 -19.60
CA LEU A 410 34.60 12.01 -18.87
C LEU A 410 33.53 11.82 -17.79
N LEU A 411 33.71 12.49 -16.66
CA LEU A 411 32.78 12.53 -15.55
C LEU A 411 32.51 13.99 -15.16
N SER A 412 31.24 14.38 -15.15
CA SER A 412 30.77 15.65 -14.61
C SER A 412 29.88 15.40 -13.38
N ILE A 413 29.96 16.29 -12.40
CA ILE A 413 29.16 16.25 -11.17
C ILE A 413 28.31 17.52 -11.11
N GLY A 414 27.00 17.35 -10.94
CA GLY A 414 26.06 18.44 -10.73
C GLY A 414 25.41 18.37 -9.35
N ILE A 415 25.19 19.51 -8.71
CA ILE A 415 24.43 19.58 -7.45
C ILE A 415 23.34 20.63 -7.57
N SER A 416 22.12 20.22 -7.25
CA SER A 416 20.94 21.09 -7.22
C SER A 416 20.23 20.94 -5.88
N VAL A 417 20.49 21.88 -4.96
CA VAL A 417 19.99 21.79 -3.58
C VAL A 417 19.23 23.03 -3.18
N LEU A 418 18.21 22.83 -2.35
CA LEU A 418 17.49 23.93 -1.72
C LEU A 418 18.25 24.43 -0.49
N LYS A 419 18.51 25.73 -0.48
CA LYS A 419 18.88 26.53 0.68
C LYS A 419 17.63 26.73 1.52
N GLU A 420 17.28 25.74 2.34
CA GLU A 420 16.31 25.94 3.40
C GLU A 420 17.03 26.48 4.65
N GLU A 421 16.68 27.69 5.05
CA GLU A 421 16.77 28.05 6.46
C GLU A 421 15.70 27.22 7.18
N ASN A 422 16.11 26.36 8.13
CA ASN A 422 15.24 25.78 9.18
C ASN A 422 14.44 24.49 8.88
N LEU A 423 14.97 23.49 8.16
CA LEU A 423 14.27 22.18 8.10
C LEU A 423 14.39 21.40 9.42
N LEU A 424 15.57 21.38 10.04
CA LEU A 424 15.75 20.81 11.38
C LEU A 424 15.09 21.67 12.46
N ASN A 425 15.14 23.00 12.36
CA ASN A 425 14.45 23.89 13.31
C ASN A 425 12.91 23.75 13.24
N LYS A 426 12.31 23.50 12.06
CA LYS A 426 10.86 23.24 11.91
C LYS A 426 10.47 21.80 12.27
N ARG A 427 11.28 20.78 11.95
CA ARG A 427 10.99 19.38 12.35
C ARG A 427 11.20 19.16 13.85
N ALA A 428 12.12 19.90 14.46
CA ALA A 428 12.36 19.95 15.90
C ALA A 428 11.38 20.89 16.64
N GLU A 429 10.35 21.45 15.98
CA GLU A 429 9.18 21.98 16.67
C GLU A 429 8.43 20.83 17.35
N ASN A 430 8.94 20.49 18.53
CA ASN A 430 8.29 19.88 19.67
C ASN A 430 7.72 18.47 19.49
N LYS A 431 8.34 17.56 18.71
CA LYS A 431 8.05 16.12 18.86
C LYS A 431 9.27 15.21 18.82
N ILE A 432 9.43 14.36 19.83
CA ILE A 432 10.56 13.41 19.95
C ILE A 432 10.51 12.32 18.87
N ASP A 433 9.32 11.90 18.44
CA ASP A 433 9.17 10.91 17.37
C ASP A 433 9.81 11.36 16.05
N LYS A 434 9.97 12.68 15.83
CA LYS A 434 10.64 13.25 14.64
C LYS A 434 12.18 13.28 14.77
N LEU A 435 12.73 12.95 15.93
CA LEU A 435 14.18 12.86 16.20
C LEU A 435 14.71 11.42 16.14
N ASP A 436 13.83 10.43 15.96
CA ASP A 436 14.18 9.01 15.99
C ASP A 436 15.24 8.64 14.95
N ASN A 437 15.45 9.41 13.88
CA ASN A 437 16.50 9.13 12.89
C ASN A 437 17.83 9.86 13.14
N PHE A 438 17.89 10.70 14.17
CA PHE A 438 18.99 11.66 14.43
C PHE A 438 19.74 11.41 15.73
N ILE A 439 19.16 10.57 16.58
CA ILE A 439 19.63 10.35 17.95
C ILE A 439 20.17 8.92 18.07
N PRO A 440 21.29 8.69 18.76
CA PRO A 440 21.79 7.33 19.01
C PRO A 440 20.75 6.43 19.68
N GLU A 441 20.73 5.15 19.32
CA GLU A 441 19.76 4.17 19.84
C GLU A 441 19.70 4.12 21.38
N LYS A 442 20.84 4.35 22.04
CA LYS A 442 20.93 4.47 23.51
C LYS A 442 20.07 5.60 24.07
N LEU A 443 20.09 6.77 23.43
CA LEU A 443 19.24 7.89 23.81
C LEU A 443 17.78 7.66 23.38
N LYS A 444 17.50 7.03 22.23
CA LYS A 444 16.12 6.63 21.87
C LYS A 444 15.49 5.71 22.91
N ARG A 445 16.25 4.76 23.47
CA ARG A 445 15.77 3.88 24.55
C ARG A 445 15.43 4.65 25.81
N ILE A 446 16.21 5.67 26.15
CA ILE A 446 15.90 6.59 27.25
C ILE A 446 14.59 7.32 26.94
N LEU A 447 14.46 7.91 25.75
CA LEU A 447 13.25 8.68 25.38
C LEU A 447 11.98 7.83 25.36
N ARG A 448 12.03 6.64 24.75
CA ARG A 448 10.91 5.68 24.69
C ARG A 448 10.52 5.09 26.04
N LYS A 449 11.45 5.02 26.99
CA LYS A 449 11.17 4.44 28.32
C LYS A 449 10.37 5.40 29.22
N PHE A 450 10.51 6.70 28.99
CA PHE A 450 9.92 7.74 29.83
C PHE A 450 8.85 8.58 29.12
N ASP A 451 8.47 8.22 27.88
CA ASP A 451 7.36 8.81 27.10
C ASP A 451 7.40 10.33 26.96
N TYR A 452 8.60 10.90 26.80
CA TYR A 452 8.72 12.33 26.52
C TYR A 452 8.18 12.62 25.12
N SER A 453 7.25 13.56 25.01
CA SER A 453 6.56 13.87 23.77
C SER A 453 7.34 14.88 22.94
N ASN A 454 8.18 15.72 23.55
CA ASN A 454 8.86 16.83 22.86
C ASN A 454 10.21 17.25 23.51
N LEU A 455 11.01 18.04 22.77
CA LEU A 455 12.32 18.52 23.25
C LEU A 455 12.21 19.48 24.44
N ASP A 456 11.12 20.23 24.58
CA ASP A 456 10.93 21.16 25.70
C ASP A 456 10.68 20.42 27.02
N GLU A 457 9.87 19.35 26.98
CA GLU A 457 9.68 18.39 28.07
C GLU A 457 11.00 17.73 28.43
N LEU A 458 11.77 17.29 27.43
CA LEU A 458 13.09 16.71 27.65
C LEU A 458 14.07 17.71 28.28
N GLN A 459 14.00 18.99 27.88
CA GLN A 459 14.89 20.04 28.38
C GLN A 459 14.73 20.28 29.88
N THR A 460 13.54 20.05 30.43
CA THR A 460 13.29 20.12 31.88
C THR A 460 14.08 19.07 32.68
N PHE A 461 14.40 17.92 32.07
CA PHE A 461 15.07 16.81 32.74
C PHE A 461 16.53 16.62 32.30
N LEU A 462 16.83 16.86 31.02
CA LEU A 462 18.14 16.69 30.41
C LEU A 462 18.56 17.98 29.67
N PRO A 463 18.73 19.10 30.37
CA PRO A 463 18.99 20.40 29.75
C PRO A 463 20.28 20.43 28.93
N HIS A 464 21.37 19.83 29.40
CA HIS A 464 22.64 19.82 28.68
C HIS A 464 22.60 18.90 27.46
N THR A 465 21.90 17.76 27.57
CA THR A 465 21.68 16.85 26.45
C THR A 465 20.88 17.53 25.36
N VAL A 466 19.82 18.26 25.71
CA VAL A 466 19.03 19.05 24.75
C VAL A 466 19.84 20.20 24.14
N GLU A 467 20.72 20.85 24.91
CA GLU A 467 21.63 21.87 24.36
C GLU A 467 22.59 21.29 23.31
N VAL A 468 23.16 20.11 23.54
CA VAL A 468 24.01 19.44 22.54
C VAL A 468 23.22 19.10 21.28
N ILE A 469 22.02 18.52 21.43
CA ILE A 469 21.13 18.22 20.29
C ILE A 469 20.81 19.50 19.50
N LYS A 470 20.39 20.57 20.19
CA LYS A 470 20.06 21.86 19.55
C LYS A 470 21.29 22.50 18.90
N LYS A 471 22.47 22.39 19.50
CA LYS A 471 23.72 22.96 18.97
C LYS A 471 24.19 22.22 17.71
N ASP A 472 24.14 20.89 17.69
CA ASP A 472 24.52 20.11 16.51
C ASP A 472 23.54 20.30 15.36
N ILE A 473 22.24 20.41 15.67
CA ILE A 473 21.22 20.84 14.71
C ILE A 473 21.53 22.25 14.16
N GLN A 474 21.97 23.18 15.01
CA GLN A 474 22.27 24.56 14.60
C GLN A 474 23.58 24.69 13.81
N ALA A 475 24.60 23.88 14.12
CA ALA A 475 25.91 23.92 13.50
C ALA A 475 25.91 23.42 12.04
N GLN A 476 24.92 22.61 11.66
CA GLN A 476 24.78 22.03 10.32
C GLN A 476 24.21 23.01 9.26
N ASN A 477 24.05 24.30 9.59
CA ASN A 477 23.33 25.28 8.78
C ASN A 477 24.20 26.16 7.85
N LYS A 478 25.14 25.59 7.11
CA LYS A 478 25.90 26.37 6.10
C LYS A 478 25.87 25.72 4.72
N SER A 479 24.79 25.93 3.97
CA SER A 479 24.77 25.75 2.53
C SER A 479 25.13 27.07 1.83
N GLN A 480 26.42 27.33 1.69
CA GLN A 480 26.96 28.40 0.85
C GLN A 480 27.74 27.78 -0.31
N GLU A 481 27.69 28.41 -1.48
CA GLU A 481 28.38 27.92 -2.68
C GLU A 481 29.87 27.71 -2.42
N ASP A 482 30.56 28.72 -1.85
CA ASP A 482 31.97 28.64 -1.45
C ASP A 482 32.28 27.44 -0.54
N TYR A 483 31.36 27.09 0.38
CA TYR A 483 31.56 25.99 1.31
C TYR A 483 31.46 24.62 0.61
N ILE A 484 30.49 24.47 -0.31
CA ILE A 484 30.33 23.25 -1.09
C ILE A 484 31.53 23.05 -2.01
N GLU A 485 31.98 24.10 -2.69
CA GLU A 485 33.19 24.06 -3.52
C GLU A 485 34.42 23.63 -2.71
N ASN A 486 34.58 24.16 -1.49
CA ASN A 486 35.67 23.77 -0.59
C ASN A 486 35.61 22.29 -0.17
N ILE A 487 34.42 21.73 0.06
CA ILE A 487 34.27 20.29 0.33
C ILE A 487 34.73 19.50 -0.90
N TYR A 488 34.27 19.85 -2.09
CA TYR A 488 34.66 19.15 -3.31
C TYR A 488 36.16 19.24 -3.63
N GLN A 489 36.80 20.36 -3.29
CA GLN A 489 38.26 20.52 -3.40
C GLN A 489 39.00 19.48 -2.56
N LYS A 490 38.53 19.18 -1.35
CA LYS A 490 39.15 18.17 -0.47
C LYS A 490 39.13 16.77 -1.09
N TYR A 491 38.16 16.47 -1.95
CA TYR A 491 37.96 15.14 -2.53
C TYR A 491 38.47 14.99 -3.98
N GLU A 492 39.20 15.98 -4.52
CA GLU A 492 39.94 15.91 -5.80
C GLU A 492 39.09 15.66 -7.07
N PHE A 493 37.82 16.10 -7.12
CA PHE A 493 36.93 15.86 -8.27
C PHE A 493 37.04 16.87 -9.44
N PHE A 494 38.09 17.70 -9.53
CA PHE A 494 38.11 19.01 -10.22
C PHE A 494 38.05 19.13 -11.76
N ASP A 495 37.53 18.14 -12.49
CA ASP A 495 37.46 18.22 -13.97
C ASP A 495 36.08 18.60 -14.53
N GLY A 496 35.05 18.76 -13.69
CA GLY A 496 33.69 19.06 -14.16
C GLY A 496 32.66 19.15 -13.05
N PHE A 497 32.75 20.18 -12.20
CA PHE A 497 31.84 20.42 -11.08
C PHE A 497 30.88 21.59 -11.38
N TYR A 498 29.58 21.39 -11.18
CA TYR A 498 28.53 22.38 -11.45
C TYR A 498 27.56 22.45 -10.26
N LEU A 499 27.28 23.65 -9.79
CA LEU A 499 26.52 23.87 -8.57
C LEU A 499 25.37 24.84 -8.78
N ASN A 500 24.21 24.50 -8.20
CA ASN A 500 23.07 25.39 -8.06
C ASN A 500 22.49 25.29 -6.64
N VAL A 501 22.58 26.37 -5.88
CA VAL A 501 22.02 26.49 -4.53
C VAL A 501 20.84 27.45 -4.57
N ILE A 502 19.64 26.94 -4.31
CA ILE A 502 18.40 27.64 -4.62
C ILE A 502 17.70 28.10 -3.34
N SER A 503 17.31 29.37 -3.21
CA SER A 503 16.48 29.82 -2.08
C SER A 503 15.01 29.40 -2.24
N LYS A 504 14.37 28.99 -1.14
CA LYS A 504 12.98 28.52 -1.13
C LYS A 504 11.94 29.61 -1.42
N ASP A 505 12.31 30.89 -1.24
CA ASP A 505 11.39 32.03 -1.25
C ASP A 505 10.67 32.29 -2.58
N PHE A 506 10.97 31.55 -3.65
CA PHE A 506 10.51 31.92 -4.99
C PHE A 506 9.21 31.24 -5.47
N TYR A 507 8.81 30.06 -4.94
CA TYR A 507 7.70 29.29 -5.54
C TYR A 507 6.42 29.21 -4.71
N LEU A 508 6.48 29.35 -3.38
CA LEU A 508 5.29 29.26 -2.53
C LEU A 508 4.46 30.54 -2.52
N ASP A 509 5.06 31.70 -2.75
CA ASP A 509 4.35 32.98 -2.62
C ASP A 509 3.37 33.24 -3.76
N GLU A 510 3.65 32.75 -4.98
CA GLU A 510 2.79 32.95 -6.15
C GLU A 510 1.61 31.96 -6.21
N TYR A 511 1.75 30.76 -5.64
CA TYR A 511 0.77 29.67 -5.77
C TYR A 511 0.22 29.16 -4.42
N ASN A 512 0.56 29.81 -3.30
CA ASN A 512 0.24 29.32 -1.95
C ASN A 512 -1.25 29.08 -1.73
N GLU A 513 -2.11 30.00 -2.19
CA GLU A 513 -3.55 29.91 -1.95
C GLU A 513 -4.17 28.71 -2.67
N VAL A 514 -3.83 28.51 -3.95
CA VAL A 514 -4.33 27.38 -4.75
C VAL A 514 -3.75 26.06 -4.22
N PHE A 515 -2.47 26.06 -3.86
CA PHE A 515 -1.81 24.93 -3.24
C PHE A 515 -2.49 24.52 -1.92
N LEU A 516 -2.75 25.48 -1.04
CA LEU A 516 -3.46 25.26 0.22
C LEU A 516 -4.88 24.76 0.00
N GLN A 517 -5.60 25.26 -1.01
CA GLN A 517 -6.94 24.80 -1.35
C GLN A 517 -6.96 23.34 -1.83
N LEU A 518 -6.00 22.94 -2.66
CA LEU A 518 -5.94 21.60 -3.23
C LEU A 518 -5.39 20.53 -2.26
N PHE A 519 -4.47 20.93 -1.36
CA PHE A 519 -3.62 19.98 -0.65
C PHE A 519 -3.52 20.21 0.87
N ASN A 520 -4.48 20.92 1.47
CA ASN A 520 -4.43 21.34 2.88
C ASN A 520 -4.05 20.20 3.85
N ASP A 521 -4.68 19.03 3.69
CA ASP A 521 -4.50 17.88 4.59
C ASP A 521 -3.17 17.13 4.38
N HIS A 522 -2.44 17.46 3.31
CA HIS A 522 -1.18 16.83 2.92
C HIS A 522 -0.06 17.85 2.66
N LYS A 523 -0.22 19.09 3.12
CA LYS A 523 0.64 20.24 2.82
C LYS A 523 2.14 19.96 3.01
N GLU A 524 2.51 19.41 4.17
CA GLU A 524 3.92 19.12 4.50
C GLU A 524 4.51 18.03 3.60
N LYS A 525 3.73 16.98 3.32
CA LYS A 525 4.14 15.85 2.48
C LYS A 525 4.36 16.29 1.03
N ILE A 526 3.44 17.07 0.50
CA ILE A 526 3.45 17.49 -0.90
C ILE A 526 4.50 18.59 -1.16
N SER A 527 4.75 19.47 -0.19
CA SER A 527 5.81 20.49 -0.31
C SER A 527 7.19 19.86 -0.54
N ASN A 528 7.48 18.70 0.07
CA ASN A 528 8.74 18.00 -0.18
C ASN A 528 8.85 17.48 -1.62
N ILE A 529 7.78 16.93 -2.19
CA ILE A 529 7.78 16.44 -3.59
C ILE A 529 8.00 17.61 -4.56
N ILE A 530 7.34 18.75 -4.33
CA ILE A 530 7.49 19.96 -5.15
C ILE A 530 8.93 20.45 -5.10
N ASN A 531 9.51 20.52 -3.90
CA ASN A 531 10.92 20.86 -3.68
C ASN A 531 11.85 19.96 -4.52
N LEU A 532 11.66 18.63 -4.46
CA LEU A 532 12.45 17.67 -5.24
C LEU A 532 12.30 17.91 -6.74
N CYS A 533 11.06 18.10 -7.22
CA CYS A 533 10.78 18.37 -8.63
C CYS A 533 11.49 19.65 -9.11
N TYR A 534 11.49 20.69 -8.29
CA TYR A 534 12.16 21.97 -8.59
C TYR A 534 13.68 21.83 -8.60
N CYS A 535 14.28 21.07 -7.68
CA CYS A 535 15.70 20.75 -7.76
C CYS A 535 16.05 20.00 -9.05
N LEU A 536 15.18 19.08 -9.49
CA LEU A 536 15.41 18.33 -10.73
C LEU A 536 15.38 19.24 -11.97
N ASP A 537 14.39 20.13 -12.11
CA ASP A 537 14.28 21.05 -13.25
C ASP A 537 15.58 21.86 -13.48
N ASN A 538 16.25 22.25 -12.40
CA ASN A 538 17.49 23.00 -12.43
C ASN A 538 18.69 22.26 -13.05
N PHE A 539 18.65 20.92 -13.18
CA PHE A 539 19.70 20.20 -13.92
C PHE A 539 19.70 20.50 -15.41
N TYR A 540 18.64 21.06 -16.00
CA TYR A 540 18.70 21.51 -17.40
C TYR A 540 19.85 22.46 -17.64
N LYS A 541 20.03 23.42 -16.74
CA LYS A 541 21.11 24.40 -16.79
C LYS A 541 22.46 23.73 -16.54
N LEU A 542 22.57 22.90 -15.50
CA LEU A 542 23.82 22.24 -15.12
C LEU A 542 24.34 21.27 -16.19
N LEU A 543 23.44 20.51 -16.84
CA LEU A 543 23.79 19.63 -17.96
C LEU A 543 24.31 20.44 -19.15
N SER A 544 23.66 21.56 -19.48
CA SER A 544 24.12 22.43 -20.56
C SER A 544 25.48 23.04 -20.26
N GLU A 545 25.71 23.51 -19.04
CA GLU A 545 27.01 24.06 -18.62
C GLU A 545 28.12 23.00 -18.72
N ALA A 546 27.82 21.77 -18.32
CA ALA A 546 28.74 20.65 -18.40
C ALA A 546 29.11 20.23 -19.82
N GLU A 547 28.15 20.25 -20.76
CA GLU A 547 28.42 19.95 -22.17
C GLU A 547 29.23 21.07 -22.85
N ILE A 548 28.96 22.32 -22.50
CA ILE A 548 29.65 23.49 -23.06
C ILE A 548 31.11 23.53 -22.59
N SER A 549 31.36 23.36 -21.30
CA SER A 549 32.70 23.43 -20.70
C SER A 549 33.61 22.29 -21.18
N SER A 550 33.06 21.07 -21.25
CA SER A 550 33.79 19.88 -21.66
C SER A 550 33.90 19.72 -23.17
N ASN A 551 33.03 20.40 -23.93
CA ASN A 551 32.87 20.22 -25.37
C ASN A 551 32.57 18.75 -25.78
N VAL A 552 31.94 17.98 -24.88
CA VAL A 552 31.52 16.58 -25.10
C VAL A 552 30.08 16.42 -24.64
N ASN A 553 29.22 15.86 -25.50
CA ASN A 553 27.83 15.59 -25.17
C ASN A 553 27.75 14.53 -24.06
N ILE A 554 26.89 14.78 -23.07
CA ILE A 554 26.54 13.83 -22.03
C ILE A 554 25.66 12.75 -22.67
N ASP A 555 26.05 11.49 -22.53
CA ASP A 555 25.26 10.36 -23.04
C ASP A 555 24.61 9.54 -21.91
N ARG A 556 25.12 9.68 -20.68
CA ARG A 556 24.69 8.93 -19.50
C ARG A 556 24.43 9.86 -18.31
N ILE A 557 23.34 9.64 -17.59
CA ILE A 557 22.99 10.41 -16.39
C ILE A 557 22.69 9.45 -15.24
N VAL A 558 23.23 9.79 -14.07
CA VAL A 558 22.83 9.23 -12.77
C VAL A 558 22.33 10.39 -11.92
N LEU A 559 21.10 10.32 -11.41
CA LEU A 559 20.57 11.26 -10.43
C LEU A 559 20.36 10.54 -9.11
N VAL A 560 20.80 11.15 -8.00
CA VAL A 560 20.68 10.58 -6.66
C VAL A 560 20.09 11.63 -5.73
N ASN A 561 19.06 11.25 -4.95
CA ASN A 561 18.58 12.12 -3.90
C ASN A 561 19.68 12.32 -2.86
N ILE A 562 19.95 13.56 -2.49
CA ILE A 562 21.07 13.92 -1.63
C ILE A 562 20.96 13.33 -0.22
N ASN A 563 19.78 12.89 0.21
CA ASN A 563 19.57 12.24 1.51
C ASN A 563 19.70 10.71 1.47
N ALA A 564 19.98 10.12 0.30
CA ALA A 564 20.16 8.68 0.16
C ALA A 564 21.61 8.29 0.47
N GLU A 565 21.81 7.28 1.31
CA GLU A 565 23.14 6.66 1.48
C GLU A 565 23.23 5.38 0.66
N ILE A 566 24.24 5.30 -0.20
CA ILE A 566 24.50 4.11 -1.02
C ILE A 566 25.48 3.21 -0.29
N THR A 567 24.97 2.10 0.26
CA THR A 567 25.77 1.17 1.08
C THR A 567 26.45 0.08 0.25
N ASN A 568 25.92 -0.23 -0.95
CA ASN A 568 26.49 -1.25 -1.82
C ASN A 568 26.05 -1.09 -3.29
N GLY A 569 26.82 -1.68 -4.21
CA GLY A 569 26.57 -1.73 -5.65
C GLY A 569 27.21 -0.57 -6.43
N SER A 570 27.08 -0.55 -7.75
CA SER A 570 27.66 0.49 -8.63
C SER A 570 26.60 1.12 -9.53
N LEU A 571 26.30 2.41 -9.30
CA LEU A 571 25.37 3.16 -10.15
C LEU A 571 25.91 3.38 -11.58
N ILE A 572 27.23 3.44 -11.74
CA ILE A 572 27.86 3.55 -13.07
C ILE A 572 27.61 2.28 -13.89
N ASN A 573 27.72 1.10 -13.26
CA ASN A 573 27.43 -0.17 -13.94
C ASN A 573 25.97 -0.27 -14.38
N LEU A 574 25.02 0.07 -13.50
CA LEU A 574 23.59 0.12 -13.88
C LEU A 574 23.34 1.09 -15.03
N CYS A 575 23.98 2.25 -15.02
CA CYS A 575 23.86 3.22 -16.10
C CYS A 575 24.38 2.67 -17.44
N ASN A 576 25.49 1.92 -17.42
CA ASN A 576 26.01 1.23 -18.60
C ASN A 576 25.07 0.12 -19.11
N GLU A 577 24.36 -0.56 -18.23
CA GLU A 577 23.37 -1.56 -18.61
C GLU A 577 22.13 -0.93 -19.21
N ALA A 578 21.59 0.13 -18.59
CA ALA A 578 20.44 0.87 -19.11
C ALA A 578 20.73 1.43 -20.50
N GLN A 579 21.93 1.92 -20.77
CA GLN A 579 22.30 2.48 -22.08
C GLN A 579 22.26 1.45 -23.24
N LYS A 580 22.22 0.14 -22.95
CA LYS A 580 22.07 -0.91 -23.97
C LYS A 580 20.62 -1.07 -24.45
N ILE A 581 19.66 -0.51 -23.72
CA ILE A 581 18.22 -0.65 -23.98
C ILE A 581 17.63 0.75 -24.12
N GLU A 582 17.00 1.03 -25.25
CA GLU A 582 16.39 2.33 -25.52
C GLU A 582 15.36 2.69 -24.44
N ASN A 583 15.37 3.96 -24.00
CA ASN A 583 14.46 4.52 -23.00
C ASN A 583 14.39 3.77 -21.64
N LYS A 584 15.37 2.91 -21.33
CA LYS A 584 15.45 2.20 -20.06
C LYS A 584 16.00 3.10 -18.95
N ILE A 585 15.40 2.98 -17.76
CA ILE A 585 15.85 3.65 -16.53
C ILE A 585 15.90 2.61 -15.41
N PHE A 586 17.00 2.57 -14.67
CA PHE A 586 17.07 1.86 -13.40
C PHE A 586 16.78 2.79 -12.24
N SER A 587 15.98 2.31 -11.28
CA SER A 587 15.65 3.02 -10.05
C SER A 587 15.54 2.04 -8.86
N SER A 588 15.42 2.57 -7.64
CA SER A 588 15.13 1.79 -6.43
C SER A 588 13.62 1.51 -6.31
N GLU A 589 13.22 0.36 -5.75
CA GLU A 589 11.80 0.09 -5.48
C GLU A 589 11.23 1.16 -4.54
N ILE A 590 10.21 1.88 -5.01
CA ILE A 590 9.32 2.63 -4.12
C ILE A 590 8.45 1.57 -3.44
N ASN A 591 8.78 1.21 -2.20
CA ASN A 591 8.09 0.15 -1.48
C ASN A 591 6.64 0.60 -1.18
N THR A 592 5.69 0.20 -2.02
CA THR A 592 4.30 0.69 -2.03
C THR A 592 3.45 0.23 -0.84
N ASN A 593 3.93 -0.71 -0.04
CA ASN A 593 3.18 -1.29 1.08
C ASN A 593 3.58 -0.77 2.48
N ASN A 594 4.65 0.02 2.59
CA ASN A 594 5.06 0.68 3.83
C ASN A 594 5.20 2.18 3.57
N ILE A 595 4.08 2.86 3.44
CA ILE A 595 4.03 4.33 3.44
C ILE A 595 4.18 4.79 4.90
N SER A 596 5.37 4.59 5.48
CA SER A 596 5.91 5.58 6.42
C SER A 596 6.60 6.63 5.55
N LEU A 597 5.99 7.81 5.51
CA LEU A 597 6.33 8.96 4.67
C LEU A 597 7.67 9.62 5.00
N GLU A 598 8.77 8.89 4.82
CA GLU A 598 10.13 9.46 4.86
C GLU A 598 11.06 8.94 3.75
N GLY A 599 10.64 7.94 2.95
CA GLY A 599 11.42 7.34 1.86
C GLY A 599 11.70 8.30 0.70
N ASN A 600 12.56 9.29 0.93
CA ASN A 600 13.14 10.21 -0.04
C ASN A 600 14.35 9.58 -0.77
N ASN A 601 14.73 8.35 -0.45
CA ASN A 601 15.93 7.73 -1.01
C ASN A 601 15.63 7.10 -2.36
N SER A 602 16.02 7.79 -3.42
CA SER A 602 15.89 7.28 -4.78
C SER A 602 17.12 7.63 -5.60
N TYR A 603 17.37 6.78 -6.60
CA TYR A 603 18.26 7.09 -7.70
C TYR A 603 17.57 6.81 -9.03
N PHE A 604 18.08 7.44 -10.09
CA PHE A 604 17.71 7.18 -11.47
C PHE A 604 18.97 7.06 -12.30
N ALA A 605 19.18 5.94 -12.97
CA ALA A 605 20.36 5.68 -13.80
C ALA A 605 19.95 5.26 -15.22
N GLY A 606 20.48 5.93 -16.24
CA GLY A 606 20.16 5.61 -17.62
C GLY A 606 20.76 6.57 -18.65
N SER A 607 20.25 6.49 -19.88
CA SER A 607 20.66 7.40 -20.95
C SER A 607 20.22 8.85 -20.65
N LYS A 608 20.94 9.84 -21.19
CA LYS A 608 20.52 11.26 -21.10
C LYS A 608 19.09 11.46 -21.60
N ASN A 609 18.72 10.83 -22.71
CA ASN A 609 17.40 10.97 -23.31
C ASN A 609 16.27 10.47 -22.40
N SER A 610 16.49 9.37 -21.67
CA SER A 610 15.51 8.83 -20.72
C SER A 610 15.43 9.67 -19.45
N ILE A 611 16.58 9.94 -18.82
CA ILE A 611 16.63 10.57 -17.49
C ILE A 611 16.24 12.05 -17.54
N SER A 612 16.55 12.75 -18.63
CA SER A 612 16.17 14.17 -18.81
C SER A 612 14.66 14.40 -18.76
N LYS A 613 13.83 13.38 -18.96
CA LYS A 613 12.36 13.49 -18.82
C LYS A 613 11.94 13.86 -17.40
N LEU A 614 12.68 13.39 -16.38
CA LEU A 614 12.42 13.73 -14.98
C LEU A 614 12.57 15.22 -14.67
N LEU A 615 13.34 15.95 -15.46
CA LEU A 615 13.57 17.37 -15.24
C LEU A 615 12.29 18.18 -15.51
N TYR A 616 11.29 17.64 -16.23
CA TYR A 616 9.98 18.27 -16.42
C TYR A 616 9.01 18.10 -15.25
N SER A 617 9.38 17.34 -14.22
CA SER A 617 8.48 17.03 -13.11
C SER A 617 7.95 18.28 -12.43
N TYR A 618 8.76 19.35 -12.36
CA TYR A 618 8.31 20.63 -11.80
C TYR A 618 7.20 21.27 -12.64
N LYS A 619 7.39 21.39 -13.96
CA LYS A 619 6.38 21.92 -14.88
C LYS A 619 5.09 21.09 -14.83
N PHE A 620 5.20 19.77 -14.71
CA PHE A 620 4.05 18.89 -14.54
C PHE A 620 3.27 19.20 -13.26
N VAL A 621 3.95 19.35 -12.12
CA VAL A 621 3.30 19.73 -10.86
C VAL A 621 2.67 21.13 -10.94
N MET A 622 3.34 22.08 -11.59
CA MET A 622 2.77 23.41 -11.82
C MET A 622 1.51 23.37 -12.67
N ASN A 623 1.42 22.48 -13.68
CA ASN A 623 0.19 22.28 -14.44
C ASN A 623 -0.95 21.72 -13.59
N ILE A 624 -0.65 20.82 -12.65
CA ILE A 624 -1.63 20.28 -11.69
C ILE A 624 -2.17 21.37 -10.78
N ILE A 625 -1.30 22.26 -10.29
CA ILE A 625 -1.69 23.39 -9.44
C ILE A 625 -2.52 24.42 -10.24
N ASN A 626 -2.11 24.73 -11.47
CA ASN A 626 -2.67 25.83 -12.24
C ASN A 626 -3.90 25.48 -13.09
N SER A 627 -4.16 24.19 -13.34
CA SER A 627 -5.28 23.75 -14.17
C SER A 627 -6.23 22.84 -13.40
N TYR A 628 -7.49 23.25 -13.29
CA TYR A 628 -8.56 22.45 -12.68
C TYR A 628 -8.67 21.06 -13.29
N VAL A 629 -8.52 20.94 -14.62
CA VAL A 629 -8.68 19.66 -15.32
C VAL A 629 -7.48 18.74 -15.07
N PHE A 630 -6.25 19.27 -15.08
CA PHE A 630 -5.08 18.47 -14.68
C PHE A 630 -5.15 18.08 -13.21
N SER A 631 -5.58 19.00 -12.35
CA SER A 631 -5.80 18.72 -10.93
C SER A 631 -6.74 17.55 -10.73
N TYR A 632 -7.89 17.58 -11.40
CA TYR A 632 -8.88 16.50 -11.35
C TYR A 632 -8.34 15.13 -11.78
N LEU A 633 -7.39 15.07 -12.72
CA LEU A 633 -6.81 13.82 -13.20
C LEU A 633 -5.60 13.33 -12.37
N TYR A 634 -4.79 14.24 -11.82
CA TYR A 634 -3.46 13.90 -11.30
C TYR A 634 -3.20 14.31 -9.85
N SER A 635 -4.14 14.96 -9.15
CA SER A 635 -3.99 15.30 -7.73
C SER A 635 -3.59 14.07 -6.90
N ASP A 636 -4.20 12.93 -7.19
CA ASP A 636 -3.93 11.66 -6.51
C ASP A 636 -2.52 11.15 -6.78
N GLN A 637 -1.94 11.41 -7.96
CA GLN A 637 -0.56 11.02 -8.25
C GLN A 637 0.44 11.82 -7.41
N ILE A 638 0.14 13.10 -7.13
CA ILE A 638 0.93 13.91 -6.19
C ILE A 638 0.79 13.34 -4.77
N CYS A 639 -0.45 13.12 -4.30
CA CYS A 639 -0.70 12.59 -2.96
C CYS A 639 -0.05 11.22 -2.73
N ASN A 640 -0.04 10.37 -3.76
CA ASN A 640 0.55 9.03 -3.73
C ASN A 640 2.03 8.98 -4.12
N HIS A 641 2.69 10.12 -4.33
CA HIS A 641 4.12 10.23 -4.64
C HIS A 641 4.56 9.51 -5.93
N LYS A 642 3.68 9.46 -6.93
CA LYS A 642 3.91 8.75 -8.21
C LYS A 642 4.36 9.66 -9.35
N ILE A 643 4.66 10.92 -9.07
CA ILE A 643 4.96 11.95 -10.09
C ILE A 643 6.10 11.54 -11.03
N PHE A 644 7.20 11.04 -10.50
CA PHE A 644 8.33 10.61 -11.33
C PHE A 644 7.97 9.41 -12.21
N GLU A 645 7.21 8.45 -11.68
CA GLU A 645 6.75 7.28 -12.43
C GLU A 645 5.82 7.70 -13.58
N THR A 646 4.85 8.58 -13.31
CA THR A 646 3.93 9.12 -14.32
C THR A 646 4.67 9.89 -15.41
N VAL A 647 5.56 10.82 -15.05
CA VAL A 647 6.34 11.61 -16.02
C VAL A 647 7.17 10.72 -16.92
N LEU A 648 7.84 9.71 -16.35
CA LEU A 648 8.64 8.74 -17.12
C LEU A 648 7.76 7.87 -18.02
N TYR A 649 6.67 7.34 -17.49
CA TYR A 649 5.77 6.44 -18.22
C TYR A 649 5.17 7.14 -19.45
N GLU A 650 4.63 8.34 -19.30
CA GLU A 650 4.05 9.11 -20.41
C GLU A 650 5.07 9.54 -21.47
N ASN A 651 6.34 9.65 -21.08
CA ASN A 651 7.46 9.93 -21.98
C ASN A 651 8.10 8.66 -22.57
N ASP A 652 7.38 7.53 -22.55
CA ASP A 652 7.81 6.25 -23.12
C ASP A 652 9.11 5.70 -22.53
N CYS A 653 9.34 5.96 -21.23
CA CYS A 653 10.44 5.37 -20.48
C CYS A 653 10.00 4.09 -19.75
N ASP A 654 10.91 3.12 -19.70
CA ASP A 654 10.71 1.83 -19.04
C ASP A 654 11.53 1.75 -17.76
N ILE A 655 10.86 1.85 -16.62
CA ILE A 655 11.49 1.76 -15.30
C ILE A 655 11.76 0.28 -14.99
N ALA A 656 13.00 -0.07 -14.63
CA ALA A 656 13.32 -1.31 -13.95
C ALA A 656 13.82 -1.00 -12.55
N TYR A 657 13.33 -1.77 -11.58
CA TYR A 657 13.85 -1.70 -10.23
C TYR A 657 15.04 -2.67 -10.09
N SER A 658 16.14 -2.18 -9.51
CA SER A 658 17.33 -3.00 -9.29
C SER A 658 17.58 -3.22 -7.80
N SER A 659 17.72 -4.49 -7.40
CA SER A 659 18.15 -4.89 -6.06
C SER A 659 19.67 -4.86 -5.87
N GLU A 660 20.44 -4.50 -6.90
CA GLU A 660 21.90 -4.47 -6.85
C GLU A 660 22.42 -3.29 -6.03
N ILE A 661 21.68 -2.19 -5.99
CA ILE A 661 21.99 -1.01 -5.20
C ILE A 661 21.25 -1.10 -3.88
N LYS A 662 21.99 -1.04 -2.77
CA LYS A 662 21.40 -0.95 -1.44
C LYS A 662 21.41 0.50 -0.98
N LEU A 663 20.22 1.05 -0.79
CA LEU A 663 20.03 2.36 -0.19
C LEU A 663 19.68 2.24 1.29
N SER A 664 20.19 3.16 2.10
CA SER A 664 19.72 3.44 3.45
C SER A 664 19.42 4.93 3.60
N ASP A 665 18.62 5.27 4.62
CA ASP A 665 18.48 6.65 5.03
C ASP A 665 19.82 7.18 5.51
N MET A 666 20.15 8.41 5.12
CA MET A 666 21.29 9.09 5.69
C MET A 666 21.01 9.40 7.16
N THR A 667 21.72 8.68 8.04
CA THR A 667 21.68 8.96 9.47
C THR A 667 22.70 10.06 9.79
N ILE A 668 22.22 11.07 10.49
CA ILE A 668 23.08 12.04 11.18
C ILE A 668 23.13 11.55 12.61
N ASP A 669 24.13 10.75 12.94
CA ASP A 669 24.33 10.36 14.33
C ASP A 669 25.00 11.54 15.07
N ILE A 670 24.25 12.16 15.98
CA ILE A 670 24.85 13.02 17.00
C ILE A 670 25.86 12.16 17.77
N SER A 671 27.10 12.62 17.89
CA SER A 671 28.18 11.88 18.53
C SER A 671 27.75 11.39 19.92
N TRP A 672 27.82 10.06 20.14
CA TRP A 672 27.55 9.50 21.46
C TRP A 672 28.55 10.01 22.50
N GLU A 673 29.76 10.36 22.10
CA GLU A 673 30.77 10.91 23.02
C GLU A 673 30.29 12.24 23.60
N ASP A 674 29.88 13.19 22.75
CA ASP A 674 29.37 14.50 23.16
C ASP A 674 28.05 14.39 23.93
N LEU A 675 27.14 13.51 23.48
CA LEU A 675 25.89 13.23 24.19
C LEU A 675 26.12 12.56 25.54
N SER A 676 27.09 11.65 25.65
CA SER A 676 27.37 10.94 26.90
C SER A 676 27.94 11.88 27.97
N GLU A 677 28.75 12.87 27.58
CA GLU A 677 29.26 13.88 28.50
C GLU A 677 28.12 14.80 28.98
N ALA A 678 27.21 15.18 28.08
CA ALA A 678 26.04 15.98 28.42
C ALA A 678 25.05 15.20 29.32
N LEU A 679 24.75 13.94 28.98
CA LEU A 679 23.94 13.03 29.78
C LEU A 679 24.55 12.81 31.18
N LEU A 680 25.88 12.69 31.27
CA LEU A 680 26.57 12.59 32.55
C LEU A 680 26.37 13.86 33.38
N LYS A 681 26.49 15.05 32.77
CA LYS A 681 26.25 16.33 33.46
C LYS A 681 24.82 16.43 33.98
N ASP A 682 23.84 16.11 33.14
CA ASP A 682 22.43 16.09 33.52
C ASP A 682 22.17 15.09 34.66
N SER A 683 22.84 13.93 34.62
CA SER A 683 22.69 12.88 35.63
C SER A 683 23.06 13.29 37.06
N PHE A 684 23.87 14.34 37.24
CA PHE A 684 24.20 14.87 38.57
C PHE A 684 23.08 15.72 39.18
N CYS A 685 22.15 16.21 38.36
CA CYS A 685 21.06 17.10 38.75
C CYS A 685 19.68 16.45 38.65
N LEU A 686 19.60 15.18 38.24
CA LEU A 686 18.35 14.42 38.16
C LEU A 686 17.83 14.01 39.54
N GLU A 687 16.58 14.37 39.84
CA GLU A 687 15.86 13.93 41.03
C GLU A 687 15.15 12.57 40.84
N ASP A 688 14.95 12.12 39.60
CA ASP A 688 14.35 10.82 39.28
C ASP A 688 15.39 9.68 39.32
N ASP A 689 15.38 8.91 40.41
CA ASP A 689 16.26 7.76 40.63
C ASP A 689 16.10 6.66 39.57
N ASN A 690 14.91 6.48 38.97
CA ASN A 690 14.69 5.47 37.94
C ASN A 690 15.32 5.89 36.62
N LEU A 691 15.14 7.15 36.22
CA LEU A 691 15.79 7.72 35.05
C LEU A 691 17.31 7.72 35.20
N LEU A 692 17.81 8.13 36.36
CA LEU A 692 19.23 8.13 36.68
C LEU A 692 19.85 6.73 36.59
N ARG A 693 19.16 5.71 37.11
CA ARG A 693 19.63 4.32 37.05
C ARG A 693 19.60 3.78 35.62
N PHE A 694 18.61 4.17 34.83
CA PHE A 694 18.49 3.77 33.43
C PHE A 694 19.60 4.41 32.57
N ILE A 695 19.83 5.72 32.70
CA ILE A 695 20.93 6.43 32.02
C ILE A 695 22.29 5.79 32.37
N ARG A 696 22.54 5.51 33.66
CA ARG A 696 23.79 4.86 34.10
C ARG A 696 23.97 3.45 33.55
N ASN A 697 22.89 2.74 33.21
CA ASN A 697 22.98 1.43 32.57
C ASN A 697 23.27 1.56 31.07
N GLU A 698 22.60 2.48 30.36
CA GLU A 698 22.85 2.75 28.95
C GLU A 698 24.23 3.37 28.68
N MET A 699 24.86 4.01 29.68
CA MET A 699 26.25 4.48 29.59
C MET A 699 27.30 3.38 29.82
N LYS A 700 26.95 2.25 30.44
CA LYS A 700 27.88 1.14 30.75
C LYS A 700 27.89 0.06 29.68
N ASN A 701 26.73 -0.18 29.06
CA ASN A 701 26.57 -0.96 27.84
C ASN A 701 26.78 -0.04 26.64
#